data_AF-A0A2E9IVN8-F1
#
_entry.id   AF-A0A2E9IVN8-F1
#
_cell.length_a   1.000
_cell.length_b   1.000
_cell.length_c   1.000
_cell.angle_alpha   90.00
_cell.angle_beta   90.00
_cell.angle_gamma   90.00
#
_symmetry.space_group_name_H-M   'P 1'
#
loop_
_entity.id
_entity.type
_entity.pdbx_description
1 polymer ?
#
loop_
_entity_poly.entity_id
_entity_poly.type
_entity_poly.pdbx_seq_one_letter_code
_entity_poly.pdbx_strand_id
1 'polypeptide(L)'
;MMRFNDRSPLLIAFVIATVLCAAVSLGLYLNEDWRQSTFALIEEVVDEEGEVVKKVKIEKPEPNREQVREIARNQEIKKREQLKENARKLRKTVVELEEVVEVRKASLQLPDIWDEMAKRANGLSEQAALLHYWRSKSSFLSRQPNVTRRITELRNSNEIHANTMRVLSLQTEVPDDDAWEALNEARQTVDSLLPVQEVLTAAYQTVVAQPADREQEKRLRYVNQRIDEFKTLQAESTQYLEDFENLLMKGGLEPTDSLALSPDEVPMETEALEDDSFTDILPSDEDFEEMETSELYESIQEMTQQLDEIYAENKATELAEFKQIPLEEAKEQVYAPETDIGPELSEQLSNNQPNTSEEFKAFNEALDQAVNSSERMSRQAENRLDAASGSKAAESQATQTAEQLKDALSKEATIKAKMAMAASNMGRSQGNLQDLRALMEESYHNQSGDRSGSDLGQAGLSNNYDATSFTANDRSGNNPSKISLSRSKTYANALPGRRFDMDSPRKGWIFIDTWYIIGPWKLPHSVKEFEPSLPPETEVDLDAKYEGMTHPGTKKPMNLQWRFIQSGSIRIKPPDERSGSVYFAYTEVFCESTMDVVVAVASDDRAKLWINDMVVFQDVGLSGWALDEGFRRVLLKPGYNKLLVRLENGPAVANFSVLMCPIDGIQEP
;
A
#
# COMPACT_ATOMS: atom_id res chain seq x y z
N MET A 1 -80.49 -55.49 56.34
CA MET A 1 -80.76 -54.28 55.54
C MET A 1 -80.04 -53.11 56.19
N MET A 2 -78.79 -52.85 55.79
CA MET A 2 -78.19 -51.51 55.72
C MET A 2 -76.82 -51.65 55.07
N ARG A 3 -76.67 -51.00 53.91
CA ARG A 3 -75.57 -51.12 52.96
C ARG A 3 -74.30 -50.48 53.53
N PHE A 4 -73.19 -51.21 53.51
CA PHE A 4 -71.87 -50.62 53.62
C PHE A 4 -71.65 -49.70 52.42
N ASN A 5 -71.21 -48.47 52.70
CA ASN A 5 -71.19 -47.36 51.76
C ASN A 5 -69.90 -47.41 50.91
N ASP A 6 -70.05 -47.49 49.58
CA ASP A 6 -69.02 -47.62 48.53
C ASP A 6 -68.09 -46.39 48.35
N ARG A 7 -67.73 -45.68 49.43
CA ARG A 7 -66.85 -44.49 49.38
C ARG A 7 -65.57 -44.61 50.20
N SER A 8 -65.32 -45.74 50.86
CA SER A 8 -64.14 -45.95 51.70
C SER A 8 -62.80 -46.06 50.94
N PRO A 9 -62.65 -46.77 49.81
CA PRO A 9 -61.33 -46.91 49.18
C PRO A 9 -60.87 -45.61 48.51
N LEU A 10 -61.81 -44.82 47.96
CA LEU A 10 -61.51 -43.54 47.31
C LEU A 10 -61.07 -42.46 48.31
N LEU A 11 -61.69 -42.44 49.49
CA LEU A 11 -61.36 -41.48 50.56
C LEU A 11 -60.04 -41.86 51.24
N ILE A 12 -59.78 -43.16 51.42
CA ILE A 12 -58.49 -43.66 51.91
C ILE A 12 -57.38 -43.39 50.88
N ALA A 13 -57.62 -43.63 49.60
CA ALA A 13 -56.68 -43.29 48.53
C ALA A 13 -56.41 -41.78 48.47
N PHE A 14 -57.44 -40.94 48.64
CA PHE A 14 -57.28 -39.49 48.66
C PHE A 14 -56.46 -39.01 49.85
N VAL A 15 -56.69 -39.57 51.05
CA VAL A 15 -55.91 -39.25 52.26
C VAL A 15 -54.47 -39.73 52.12
N ILE A 16 -54.25 -40.93 51.59
CA ILE A 16 -52.89 -41.45 51.34
C ILE A 16 -52.18 -40.59 50.31
N ALA A 17 -52.84 -40.18 49.22
CA ALA A 17 -52.27 -39.32 48.20
C ALA A 17 -51.96 -37.92 48.73
N THR A 18 -52.82 -37.34 49.57
CA THR A 18 -52.55 -36.02 50.18
C THR A 18 -51.44 -36.09 51.21
N VAL A 19 -51.35 -37.16 52.00
CA VAL A 19 -50.24 -37.36 52.94
C VAL A 19 -48.92 -37.62 52.21
N LEU A 20 -48.93 -38.39 51.12
CA LEU A 20 -47.76 -38.59 50.27
C LEU A 20 -47.32 -37.29 49.59
N CYS A 21 -48.24 -36.52 49.01
CA CYS A 21 -47.93 -35.21 48.44
C CYS A 21 -47.37 -34.24 49.49
N ALA A 22 -47.95 -34.21 50.69
CA ALA A 22 -47.46 -33.37 51.78
C ALA A 22 -46.06 -33.82 52.25
N ALA A 23 -45.83 -35.12 52.37
CA ALA A 23 -44.54 -35.68 52.78
C ALA A 23 -43.45 -35.45 51.72
N VAL A 24 -43.78 -35.61 50.44
CA VAL A 24 -42.88 -35.30 49.32
C VAL A 24 -42.62 -33.81 49.24
N SER A 25 -43.64 -32.96 49.40
CA SER A 25 -43.46 -31.49 49.40
C SER A 25 -42.62 -31.02 50.59
N LEU A 26 -42.79 -31.64 51.77
CA LEU A 26 -41.99 -31.36 52.95
C LEU A 26 -40.55 -31.87 52.79
N GLY A 27 -40.36 -33.03 52.16
CA GLY A 27 -39.04 -33.56 51.79
C GLY A 27 -38.30 -32.66 50.80
N LEU A 28 -38.99 -32.15 49.77
CA LEU A 28 -38.47 -31.16 48.83
C LEU A 28 -38.27 -29.77 49.48
N TYR A 29 -38.98 -29.45 50.56
CA TYR A 29 -38.81 -28.21 51.29
C TYR A 29 -37.62 -28.24 52.25
N LEU A 30 -37.39 -29.37 52.91
CA LEU A 30 -36.35 -29.54 53.92
C LEU A 30 -35.02 -30.03 53.35
N ASN A 31 -34.99 -30.53 52.11
CA ASN A 31 -33.79 -31.08 51.50
C ASN A 31 -33.41 -30.28 50.24
N GLU A 32 -32.51 -29.32 50.41
CA GLU A 32 -32.06 -28.38 49.38
C GLU A 32 -31.37 -29.10 48.20
N ASP A 33 -30.69 -30.23 48.48
CA ASP A 33 -30.06 -31.11 47.49
C ASP A 33 -31.06 -31.75 46.51
N TRP A 34 -32.30 -32.00 46.95
CA TRP A 34 -33.34 -32.61 46.09
C TRP A 34 -33.99 -31.61 45.12
N ARG A 35 -33.83 -30.31 45.37
CA ARG A 35 -34.19 -29.25 44.41
C ARG A 35 -33.11 -29.05 43.35
N GLN A 36 -31.85 -29.36 43.69
CA GLN A 36 -30.69 -29.22 42.80
C GLN A 36 -30.39 -30.49 41.99
N SER A 37 -31.01 -31.63 42.33
CA SER A 37 -30.83 -32.88 41.60
C SER A 37 -31.45 -32.84 40.20
N THR A 38 -30.63 -33.19 39.23
CA THR A 38 -30.91 -33.22 37.79
C THR A 38 -32.08 -34.17 37.47
N PHE A 39 -33.15 -33.67 36.85
CA PHE A 39 -34.23 -34.54 36.38
C PHE A 39 -33.83 -35.17 35.05
N ALA A 40 -33.66 -36.48 35.05
CA ALA A 40 -33.54 -37.29 33.85
C ALA A 40 -34.96 -37.67 33.38
N LEU A 41 -35.48 -37.00 32.36
CA LEU A 41 -36.68 -37.45 31.66
C LEU A 41 -36.24 -38.51 30.64
N ILE A 42 -36.75 -39.74 30.81
CA ILE A 42 -36.55 -40.82 29.86
C ILE A 42 -37.63 -40.67 28.80
N GLU A 43 -37.24 -40.27 27.59
CA GLU A 43 -38.13 -40.28 26.44
C GLU A 43 -37.87 -41.56 25.65
N GLU A 44 -38.92 -42.37 25.45
CA GLU A 44 -38.88 -43.53 24.58
C GLU A 44 -39.13 -43.06 23.15
N VAL A 45 -38.07 -43.04 22.34
CA VAL A 45 -38.16 -42.68 20.92
C VAL A 45 -37.93 -43.95 20.10
N VAL A 46 -38.83 -44.23 19.16
CA VAL A 46 -38.70 -45.35 18.24
C VAL A 46 -37.82 -44.90 17.07
N ASP A 47 -36.75 -45.63 16.80
CA ASP A 47 -35.88 -45.32 15.65
C ASP A 47 -36.48 -45.74 14.31
N GLU A 48 -35.80 -45.41 13.20
CA GLU A 48 -36.27 -45.71 11.84
C GLU A 48 -36.35 -47.23 11.53
N GLU A 49 -35.80 -48.08 12.40
CA GLU A 49 -35.81 -49.55 12.28
C GLU A 49 -36.86 -50.20 13.19
N GLY A 50 -37.57 -49.40 14.00
CA GLY A 50 -38.69 -49.84 14.85
C GLY A 50 -38.29 -50.26 16.26
N GLU A 51 -37.06 -50.00 16.70
CA GLU A 51 -36.62 -50.31 18.07
C GLU A 51 -36.83 -49.13 19.02
N VAL A 52 -37.28 -49.42 20.26
CA VAL A 52 -37.53 -48.41 21.29
C VAL A 52 -36.20 -48.04 21.97
N VAL A 53 -35.65 -46.88 21.64
CA VAL A 53 -34.42 -46.37 22.24
C VAL A 53 -34.75 -45.35 23.32
N LYS A 54 -34.28 -45.61 24.55
CA LYS A 54 -34.44 -44.71 25.70
C LYS A 54 -33.38 -43.62 25.67
N LYS A 55 -33.77 -42.38 25.34
CA LYS A 55 -32.88 -41.23 25.44
C LYS A 55 -33.10 -40.52 26.78
N VAL A 56 -32.01 -40.28 27.50
CA VAL A 56 -32.01 -39.52 28.76
C VAL A 56 -31.84 -38.05 28.44
N LYS A 57 -32.90 -37.25 28.58
CA LYS A 57 -32.81 -35.80 28.50
C LYS A 57 -32.50 -35.26 29.90
N ILE A 58 -31.31 -34.70 30.05
CA ILE A 58 -30.81 -34.10 31.28
C ILE A 58 -31.16 -32.61 31.25
N GLU A 59 -32.21 -32.18 31.94
CA GLU A 59 -32.49 -30.75 32.14
C GLU A 59 -31.75 -30.29 33.41
N LYS A 60 -30.68 -29.49 33.23
CA LYS A 60 -30.00 -28.83 34.35
C LYS A 60 -30.93 -27.73 34.89
N PRO A 61 -31.12 -27.62 36.21
CA PRO A 61 -31.88 -26.50 36.79
C PRO A 61 -31.21 -25.17 36.40
N GLU A 62 -32.01 -24.13 36.15
CA GLU A 62 -31.49 -22.79 35.87
C GLU A 62 -30.57 -22.36 37.03
N PRO A 63 -29.35 -21.86 36.75
CA PRO A 63 -28.39 -21.52 37.79
C PRO A 63 -28.96 -20.45 38.73
N ASN A 64 -28.79 -20.65 40.03
CA ASN A 64 -29.22 -19.64 41.02
C ASN A 64 -28.37 -18.36 40.85
N ARG A 65 -28.87 -17.21 41.31
CA ARG A 65 -28.25 -15.88 41.19
C ARG A 65 -26.78 -15.85 41.63
N GLU A 66 -26.41 -16.60 42.66
CA GLU A 66 -25.02 -16.72 43.11
C GLU A 66 -24.14 -17.49 42.13
N GLN A 67 -24.65 -18.56 41.53
CA GLN A 67 -23.94 -19.33 40.49
C GLN A 67 -23.75 -18.52 39.21
N VAL A 68 -24.76 -17.74 38.81
CA VAL A 68 -24.64 -16.81 37.66
C VAL A 68 -23.54 -15.79 37.89
N ARG A 69 -23.46 -15.21 39.10
CA ARG A 69 -22.40 -14.27 39.48
C ARG A 69 -21.02 -14.90 39.50
N GLU A 70 -20.88 -16.12 40.02
CA GLU A 70 -19.60 -16.83 40.06
C GLU A 70 -19.11 -17.20 38.65
N ILE A 71 -20.02 -17.66 37.78
CA ILE A 71 -19.71 -17.93 36.38
C ILE A 71 -19.29 -16.63 35.66
N ALA A 72 -20.02 -15.53 35.89
CA ALA A 72 -19.70 -14.21 35.31
C ALA A 72 -18.31 -13.75 35.71
N ARG A 73 -17.99 -13.80 37.01
CA ARG A 73 -16.68 -13.40 37.53
C ARG A 73 -15.56 -14.26 36.95
N ASN A 74 -15.74 -15.57 36.83
CA ASN A 74 -14.72 -16.45 36.25
C ASN A 74 -14.52 -16.19 34.75
N GLN A 75 -15.59 -15.89 34.01
CA GLN A 75 -15.51 -15.52 32.60
C GLN A 75 -14.84 -14.16 32.42
N GLU A 76 -15.22 -13.17 33.22
CA GLU A 76 -14.62 -11.84 33.25
C GLU A 76 -13.12 -11.91 33.52
N ILE A 77 -12.68 -12.62 34.56
CA ILE A 77 -11.25 -12.78 34.87
C ILE A 77 -10.50 -13.33 33.66
N LYS A 78 -11.02 -14.40 33.03
CA LYS A 78 -10.37 -15.01 31.86
C LYS A 78 -10.29 -14.03 30.67
N LYS A 79 -11.37 -13.29 30.41
CA LYS A 79 -11.45 -12.35 29.28
C LYS A 79 -10.63 -11.08 29.52
N ARG A 80 -10.61 -10.59 30.77
CA ARG A 80 -9.76 -9.48 31.20
C ARG A 80 -8.28 -9.81 31.01
N GLU A 81 -7.84 -11.02 31.34
CA GLU A 81 -6.46 -11.45 31.04
C GLU A 81 -6.13 -11.45 29.54
N GLN A 82 -7.08 -11.85 28.68
CA GLN A 82 -6.90 -11.74 27.23
C GLN A 82 -6.81 -10.28 26.76
N LEU A 83 -7.65 -9.40 27.31
CA LEU A 83 -7.57 -7.97 27.03
C LEU A 83 -6.22 -7.39 27.47
N LYS A 84 -5.68 -7.80 28.63
CA LYS A 84 -4.36 -7.35 29.10
C LYS A 84 -3.26 -7.81 28.15
N GLU A 85 -3.30 -9.07 27.70
CA GLU A 85 -2.35 -9.58 26.72
C GLU A 85 -2.41 -8.78 25.40
N ASN A 86 -3.61 -8.47 24.91
CA ASN A 86 -3.79 -7.67 23.71
C ASN A 86 -3.34 -6.22 23.90
N ALA A 87 -3.62 -5.60 25.06
CA ALA A 87 -3.15 -4.26 25.40
C ALA A 87 -1.61 -4.17 25.43
N ARG A 88 -0.94 -5.17 26.01
CA ARG A 88 0.54 -5.24 26.02
C ARG A 88 1.13 -5.38 24.62
N LYS A 89 0.54 -6.25 23.79
CA LYS A 89 0.94 -6.41 22.38
C LYS A 89 0.79 -5.09 21.64
N LEU A 90 -0.38 -4.46 21.76
CA LEU A 90 -0.66 -3.19 21.10
C LEU A 90 0.30 -2.08 21.56
N ARG A 91 0.53 -1.93 22.87
CA ARG A 91 1.51 -0.99 23.43
C ARG A 91 2.89 -1.20 22.84
N LYS A 92 3.36 -2.45 22.79
CA LYS A 92 4.65 -2.81 22.20
C LYS A 92 4.71 -2.36 20.73
N THR A 93 3.67 -2.66 19.95
CA THR A 93 3.60 -2.28 18.53
C THR A 93 3.59 -0.77 18.33
N VAL A 94 2.90 0.00 19.19
CA VAL A 94 2.91 1.47 19.15
C VAL A 94 4.32 2.01 19.35
N VAL A 95 5.03 1.53 20.38
CA VAL A 95 6.42 1.94 20.67
C VAL A 95 7.36 1.62 19.51
N GLU A 96 7.28 0.40 18.96
CA GLU A 96 8.13 -0.03 17.84
C GLU A 96 7.83 0.75 16.56
N LEU A 97 6.56 1.09 16.31
CA LEU A 97 6.18 1.89 15.15
C LEU A 97 6.69 3.33 15.27
N GLU A 98 6.58 3.95 16.45
CA GLU A 98 7.10 5.29 16.71
C GLU A 98 8.62 5.37 16.50
N GLU A 99 9.37 4.36 16.96
CA GLU A 99 10.82 4.25 16.70
C GLU A 99 11.13 4.24 15.19
N VAL A 100 10.36 3.46 14.42
CA VAL A 100 10.50 3.41 12.95
C VAL A 100 10.24 4.78 12.33
N VAL A 101 9.20 5.50 12.78
CA VAL A 101 8.87 6.85 12.27
C VAL A 101 9.97 7.85 12.60
N GLU A 102 10.48 7.85 13.83
CA GLU A 102 11.54 8.77 14.24
C GLU A 102 12.85 8.54 13.48
N VAL A 103 13.24 7.29 13.27
CA VAL A 103 14.38 6.94 12.43
C VAL A 103 14.21 7.46 11.00
N ARG A 104 12.99 7.38 10.44
CA ARG A 104 12.68 7.87 9.10
C ARG A 104 12.58 9.40 9.02
N LYS A 105 12.05 10.07 10.05
CA LYS A 105 12.10 11.54 10.15
C LYS A 105 13.56 12.03 10.19
N ALA A 106 14.42 11.33 10.91
CA ALA A 106 15.85 11.64 10.96
C ALA A 106 16.56 11.42 9.61
N SER A 107 16.08 10.52 8.73
CA SER A 107 16.63 10.38 7.37
C SER A 107 16.22 11.53 6.44
N LEU A 108 15.05 12.17 6.65
CA LEU A 108 14.64 13.35 5.88
C LEU A 108 15.54 14.58 6.07
N GLN A 109 16.29 14.67 7.17
CA GLN A 109 17.08 15.86 7.52
C GLN A 109 18.42 15.99 6.77
N LEU A 110 18.86 14.95 6.07
CA LEU A 110 20.02 14.98 5.17
C LEU A 110 19.50 14.92 3.73
N PRO A 111 19.75 15.92 2.87
CA PRO A 111 19.35 15.85 1.47
C PRO A 111 20.03 14.64 0.85
N ASP A 112 19.25 13.62 0.46
CA ASP A 112 19.79 12.51 -0.32
C ASP A 112 20.20 13.07 -1.68
N ILE A 113 21.51 13.20 -1.85
CA ILE A 113 22.17 13.80 -3.02
C ILE A 113 21.72 13.11 -4.31
N TRP A 114 21.38 11.81 -4.23
CA TRP A 114 20.92 11.00 -5.34
C TRP A 114 19.50 11.34 -5.79
N ASP A 115 18.65 11.71 -4.83
CA ASP A 115 17.25 12.01 -5.05
C ASP A 115 17.07 13.40 -5.68
N GLU A 116 17.91 14.37 -5.28
CA GLU A 116 18.09 15.62 -6.00
C GLU A 116 18.61 15.34 -7.42
N MET A 117 19.63 14.49 -7.61
CA MET A 117 20.16 14.15 -8.94
C MET A 117 19.09 13.56 -9.88
N ALA A 118 18.16 12.74 -9.36
CA ALA A 118 17.07 12.14 -10.13
C ALA A 118 15.98 13.14 -10.53
N LYS A 119 15.53 14.03 -9.62
CA LYS A 119 14.61 15.15 -9.96
C LYS A 119 15.14 15.97 -11.12
N ARG A 120 16.44 16.17 -11.10
CA ARG A 120 17.14 17.08 -11.97
C ARG A 120 17.40 16.48 -13.36
N ALA A 121 17.62 15.16 -13.42
CA ALA A 121 17.55 14.40 -14.67
C ALA A 121 16.16 14.50 -15.34
N ASN A 122 15.07 14.50 -14.56
CA ASN A 122 13.72 14.71 -15.10
C ASN A 122 13.56 16.12 -15.68
N GLY A 123 14.11 17.15 -15.04
CA GLY A 123 14.16 18.51 -15.59
C GLY A 123 14.81 18.57 -16.97
N LEU A 124 15.99 17.95 -17.15
CA LEU A 124 16.65 17.89 -18.46
C LEU A 124 15.83 17.12 -19.53
N SER A 125 15.14 16.07 -19.12
CA SER A 125 14.21 15.32 -19.98
C SER A 125 13.02 16.18 -20.42
N GLU A 126 12.43 16.95 -19.50
CA GLU A 126 11.37 17.91 -19.81
C GLU A 126 11.85 19.01 -20.76
N GLN A 127 13.09 19.49 -20.59
CA GLN A 127 13.72 20.44 -21.51
C GLN A 127 13.88 19.84 -22.91
N ALA A 128 14.29 18.57 -23.03
CA ALA A 128 14.37 17.89 -24.32
C ALA A 128 12.99 17.75 -24.98
N ALA A 129 11.96 17.44 -24.20
CA ALA A 129 10.57 17.39 -24.66
C ALA A 129 10.07 18.77 -25.15
N LEU A 130 10.42 19.85 -24.45
CA LEU A 130 10.12 21.23 -24.85
C LEU A 130 10.82 21.62 -26.17
N LEU A 131 12.11 21.30 -26.33
CA LEU A 131 12.85 21.52 -27.58
C LEU A 131 12.22 20.77 -28.76
N HIS A 132 11.78 19.55 -28.54
CA HIS A 132 11.03 18.77 -29.52
C HIS A 132 9.66 19.40 -29.83
N TYR A 133 8.96 19.91 -28.83
CA TYR A 133 7.69 20.62 -28.98
C TYR A 133 7.86 21.90 -29.82
N TRP A 134 8.90 22.71 -29.55
CA TRP A 134 9.20 23.93 -30.30
C TRP A 134 9.42 23.64 -31.79
N ARG A 135 10.15 22.56 -32.09
CA ARG A 135 10.38 22.10 -33.46
C ARG A 135 9.09 21.64 -34.14
N SER A 136 8.27 20.84 -33.47
CA SER A 136 7.12 20.15 -34.08
C SER A 136 5.91 21.07 -34.31
N LYS A 137 5.72 22.11 -33.48
CA LYS A 137 4.57 23.03 -33.59
C LYS A 137 4.82 24.27 -34.43
N SER A 138 6.05 24.52 -34.88
CA SER A 138 6.39 25.69 -35.70
C SER A 138 6.78 25.30 -37.12
N SER A 139 5.91 25.61 -38.08
CA SER A 139 6.22 25.51 -39.52
C SER A 139 7.34 26.48 -39.94
N PHE A 140 7.63 27.50 -39.12
CA PHE A 140 8.69 28.48 -39.36
C PHE A 140 10.06 27.96 -38.91
N LEU A 141 10.18 27.49 -37.66
CA LEU A 141 11.45 26.97 -37.14
C LEU A 141 11.88 25.70 -37.88
N SER A 142 10.92 24.83 -38.22
CA SER A 142 11.17 23.59 -38.99
C SER A 142 11.68 23.83 -40.42
N ARG A 143 11.49 25.02 -40.99
CA ARG A 143 11.97 25.39 -42.33
C ARG A 143 13.37 25.99 -42.32
N GLN A 144 13.94 26.27 -41.15
CA GLN A 144 15.30 26.76 -41.02
C GLN A 144 16.25 25.58 -40.76
N PRO A 145 17.09 25.16 -41.73
CA PRO A 145 17.86 23.93 -41.63
C PRO A 145 18.88 23.95 -40.48
N ASN A 146 19.55 25.09 -40.28
CA ASN A 146 20.54 25.27 -39.21
C ASN A 146 19.89 25.26 -37.81
N VAL A 147 18.70 25.86 -37.69
CA VAL A 147 17.90 25.84 -36.45
C VAL A 147 17.45 24.42 -36.11
N THR A 148 16.93 23.71 -37.11
CA THR A 148 16.41 22.35 -36.94
C THR A 148 17.51 21.37 -36.54
N ARG A 149 18.68 21.47 -37.19
CA ARG A 149 19.85 20.65 -36.85
C ARG A 149 20.30 20.90 -35.42
N ARG A 150 20.47 22.17 -35.03
CA ARG A 150 21.01 22.52 -33.70
C ARG A 150 20.06 22.15 -32.57
N ILE A 151 18.77 22.41 -32.70
CA ILE A 151 17.74 21.99 -31.72
C ILE A 151 17.72 20.46 -31.56
N THR A 152 17.95 19.71 -32.64
CA THR A 152 17.96 18.23 -32.59
C THR A 152 19.22 17.68 -31.92
N GLU A 153 20.40 18.26 -32.22
CA GLU A 153 21.66 17.90 -31.56
C GLU A 153 21.57 18.12 -30.04
N LEU A 154 21.01 19.26 -29.61
CA LEU A 154 20.82 19.58 -28.19
C LEU A 154 19.77 18.73 -27.50
N ARG A 155 18.62 18.47 -28.15
CA ARG A 155 17.63 17.54 -27.60
C ARG A 155 18.27 16.18 -27.30
N ASN A 156 19.02 15.65 -28.26
CA ASN A 156 19.69 14.37 -28.09
C ASN A 156 20.74 14.43 -26.97
N SER A 157 21.49 15.53 -26.86
CA SER A 157 22.45 15.74 -25.77
C SER A 157 21.77 15.78 -24.42
N ASN A 158 20.68 16.54 -24.28
CA ASN A 158 19.90 16.62 -23.04
C ASN A 158 19.26 15.27 -22.68
N GLU A 159 18.73 14.52 -23.66
CA GLU A 159 18.20 13.16 -23.44
C GLU A 159 19.29 12.21 -22.96
N ILE A 160 20.45 12.20 -23.62
CA ILE A 160 21.59 11.35 -23.24
C ILE A 160 22.05 11.71 -21.83
N HIS A 161 22.20 13.01 -21.54
CA HIS A 161 22.75 13.47 -20.28
C HIS A 161 21.76 13.33 -19.11
N ALA A 162 20.46 13.57 -19.35
CA ALA A 162 19.39 13.20 -18.42
C ALA A 162 19.45 11.70 -18.10
N ASN A 163 19.64 10.85 -19.11
CA ASN A 163 19.77 9.42 -18.90
C ASN A 163 21.06 9.06 -18.13
N THR A 164 22.19 9.71 -18.40
CA THR A 164 23.45 9.49 -17.65
C THR A 164 23.31 9.87 -16.18
N MET A 165 22.81 11.08 -15.89
CA MET A 165 22.59 11.52 -14.50
C MET A 165 21.55 10.65 -13.80
N ARG A 166 20.53 10.21 -14.52
CA ARG A 166 19.57 9.22 -14.01
C ARG A 166 20.24 7.89 -13.73
N VAL A 167 21.17 7.40 -14.56
CA VAL A 167 21.91 6.16 -14.30
C VAL A 167 22.80 6.29 -13.06
N LEU A 168 23.46 7.44 -12.87
CA LEU A 168 24.30 7.68 -11.69
C LEU A 168 23.49 7.83 -10.41
N SER A 169 22.34 8.50 -10.46
CA SER A 169 21.39 8.54 -9.33
C SER A 169 20.77 7.17 -9.01
N LEU A 170 21.02 6.16 -9.84
CA LEU A 170 20.53 4.79 -9.65
C LEU A 170 21.59 3.83 -9.10
N GLN A 171 22.85 4.26 -8.95
CA GLN A 171 23.92 3.42 -8.40
C GLN A 171 23.88 3.39 -6.86
N THR A 172 24.26 2.26 -6.27
CA THR A 172 24.24 2.03 -4.81
C THR A 172 25.44 2.65 -4.09
N GLU A 173 26.57 2.81 -4.80
CA GLU A 173 27.76 3.57 -4.42
C GLU A 173 28.28 4.20 -5.71
N VAL A 174 28.43 5.52 -5.76
CA VAL A 174 29.03 6.22 -6.90
C VAL A 174 30.44 6.62 -6.51
N PRO A 175 31.48 6.18 -7.25
CA PRO A 175 32.84 6.65 -7.05
C PRO A 175 32.93 8.17 -7.18
N ASP A 176 33.67 8.84 -6.30
CA ASP A 176 33.80 10.30 -6.25
C ASP A 176 34.17 10.92 -7.61
N ASP A 177 35.06 10.25 -8.36
CA ASP A 177 35.49 10.66 -9.69
C ASP A 177 34.34 10.67 -10.71
N ASP A 178 33.44 9.68 -10.64
CA ASP A 178 32.31 9.53 -11.57
C ASP A 178 31.22 10.59 -11.32
N ALA A 179 31.01 10.98 -10.05
CA ALA A 179 30.06 12.04 -9.67
C ALA A 179 30.54 13.42 -10.14
N TRP A 180 31.84 13.72 -9.99
CA TRP A 180 32.44 14.97 -10.48
C TRP A 180 32.57 15.01 -12.01
N GLU A 181 32.85 13.87 -12.66
CA GLU A 181 32.85 13.76 -14.13
C GLU A 181 31.45 14.05 -14.69
N ALA A 182 30.40 13.49 -14.08
CA ALA A 182 29.03 13.76 -14.46
C ALA A 182 28.61 15.23 -14.25
N LEU A 183 29.04 15.86 -13.16
CA LEU A 183 28.83 17.29 -12.94
C LEU A 183 29.51 18.14 -14.02
N ASN A 184 30.74 17.78 -14.40
CA ASN A 184 31.47 18.49 -15.44
C ASN A 184 30.83 18.31 -16.81
N GLU A 185 30.32 17.12 -17.12
CA GLU A 185 29.53 16.89 -18.33
C GLU A 185 28.19 17.66 -18.31
N ALA A 186 27.55 17.82 -17.14
CA ALA A 186 26.34 18.63 -16.98
C ALA A 186 26.61 20.11 -17.23
N ARG A 187 27.72 20.65 -16.70
CA ARG A 187 28.19 22.01 -16.99
C ARG A 187 28.42 22.18 -18.49
N GLN A 188 29.11 21.25 -19.14
CA GLN A 188 29.32 21.30 -20.59
C GLN A 188 28.00 21.28 -21.39
N THR A 189 27.00 20.54 -20.92
CA THR A 189 25.67 20.48 -21.54
C THR A 189 24.91 21.79 -21.37
N VAL A 190 24.93 22.40 -20.17
CA VAL A 190 24.34 23.73 -19.93
C VAL A 190 25.07 24.81 -20.75
N ASP A 191 26.39 24.74 -20.85
CA ASP A 191 27.18 25.64 -21.72
C ASP A 191 26.84 25.46 -23.20
N SER A 192 26.48 24.24 -23.62
CA SER A 192 26.03 23.96 -24.98
C SER A 192 24.70 24.61 -25.36
N LEU A 193 23.94 25.13 -24.36
CA LEU A 193 22.72 25.91 -24.58
C LEU A 193 23.01 27.29 -25.19
N LEU A 194 24.17 27.92 -24.91
CA LEU A 194 24.50 29.27 -25.44
C LEU A 194 24.31 29.40 -26.96
N PRO A 195 24.80 28.46 -27.79
CA PRO A 195 24.54 28.45 -29.24
C PRO A 195 23.05 28.46 -29.64
N VAL A 196 22.13 27.96 -28.81
CA VAL A 196 20.68 28.03 -29.10
C VAL A 196 20.14 29.44 -28.94
N GLN A 197 20.64 30.17 -27.95
CA GLN A 197 20.34 31.59 -27.76
C GLN A 197 20.72 32.40 -29.00
N GLU A 198 21.89 32.11 -29.58
CA GLU A 198 22.36 32.74 -30.83
C GLU A 198 21.44 32.38 -32.00
N VAL A 199 21.02 31.12 -32.10
CA VAL A 199 20.11 30.65 -33.16
C VAL A 199 18.71 31.28 -33.05
N LEU A 200 18.15 31.37 -31.84
CA LEU A 200 16.86 32.04 -31.60
C LEU A 200 16.95 33.54 -31.88
N THR A 201 18.09 34.16 -31.53
CA THR A 201 18.37 35.57 -31.83
C THR A 201 18.51 35.80 -33.34
N ALA A 202 19.16 34.90 -34.08
CA ALA A 202 19.26 34.95 -35.54
C ALA A 202 17.90 34.74 -36.22
N ALA A 203 17.07 33.82 -35.69
CA ALA A 203 15.69 33.62 -36.15
C ALA A 203 14.84 34.88 -35.93
N TYR A 204 15.00 35.55 -34.77
CA TYR A 204 14.36 36.83 -34.48
C TYR A 204 14.75 37.89 -35.50
N GLN A 205 16.05 38.09 -35.74
CA GLN A 205 16.56 39.05 -36.74
C GLN A 205 16.02 38.75 -38.15
N THR A 206 15.89 37.46 -38.50
CA THR A 206 15.32 37.03 -39.77
C THR A 206 13.84 37.40 -39.91
N VAL A 207 13.05 37.30 -38.84
CA VAL A 207 11.64 37.71 -38.85
C VAL A 207 11.52 39.23 -38.90
N VAL A 208 12.34 39.97 -38.14
CA VAL A 208 12.37 41.45 -38.16
C VAL A 208 12.70 41.99 -39.55
N ALA A 209 13.57 41.32 -40.31
CA ALA A 209 13.95 41.73 -41.67
C ALA A 209 12.85 41.51 -42.73
N GLN A 210 11.74 40.81 -42.39
CA GLN A 210 10.61 40.62 -43.30
C GLN A 210 9.69 41.86 -43.35
N PRO A 211 8.89 42.03 -44.42
CA PRO A 211 7.91 43.11 -44.49
C PRO A 211 6.91 43.07 -43.32
N ALA A 212 6.54 44.26 -42.83
CA ALA A 212 5.61 44.41 -41.71
C ALA A 212 4.20 43.98 -42.08
N ASP A 213 3.80 42.79 -41.63
CA ASP A 213 2.45 42.25 -41.77
C ASP A 213 1.97 41.50 -40.50
N ARG A 214 0.68 41.14 -40.49
CA ARG A 214 0.06 40.42 -39.37
C ARG A 214 0.69 39.06 -39.09
N GLU A 215 1.31 38.44 -40.09
CA GLU A 215 1.97 37.14 -39.95
C GLU A 215 3.39 37.29 -39.38
N GLN A 216 4.08 38.39 -39.69
CA GLN A 216 5.35 38.79 -39.09
C GLN A 216 5.15 39.06 -37.59
N GLU A 217 4.10 39.80 -37.20
CA GLU A 217 3.82 40.09 -35.79
C GLU A 217 3.57 38.81 -34.97
N LYS A 218 2.83 37.85 -35.53
CA LYS A 218 2.64 36.52 -34.92
C LYS A 218 3.96 35.76 -34.77
N ARG A 219 4.80 35.76 -35.82
CA ARG A 219 6.13 35.13 -35.78
C ARG A 219 7.05 35.80 -34.75
N LEU A 220 7.01 37.13 -34.62
CA LEU A 220 7.78 37.89 -33.62
C LEU A 220 7.36 37.55 -32.19
N ARG A 221 6.06 37.56 -31.90
CA ARG A 221 5.55 37.17 -30.57
C ARG A 221 5.96 35.74 -30.21
N TYR A 222 5.85 34.83 -31.18
CA TYR A 222 6.25 33.43 -31.00
C TYR A 222 7.74 33.30 -30.70
N VAL A 223 8.61 33.93 -31.48
CA VAL A 223 10.07 33.85 -31.29
C VAL A 223 10.50 34.51 -29.96
N ASN A 224 9.91 35.65 -29.59
CA ASN A 224 10.17 36.31 -28.30
C ASN A 224 9.78 35.43 -27.12
N GLN A 225 8.59 34.82 -27.17
CA GLN A 225 8.15 33.89 -26.13
C GLN A 225 9.16 32.74 -25.95
N ARG A 226 9.72 32.20 -27.04
CA ARG A 226 10.75 31.14 -26.96
C ARG A 226 12.09 31.65 -26.40
N ILE A 227 12.47 32.90 -26.69
CA ILE A 227 13.68 33.51 -26.13
C ILE A 227 13.53 33.69 -24.61
N ASP A 228 12.36 34.11 -24.14
CA ASP A 228 12.12 34.30 -22.70
C ASP A 228 12.07 32.95 -21.97
N GLU A 229 11.35 31.97 -22.51
CA GLU A 229 11.35 30.59 -21.99
C GLU A 229 12.78 30.00 -21.92
N PHE A 230 13.61 30.27 -22.93
CA PHE A 230 15.01 29.83 -22.95
C PHE A 230 15.87 30.51 -21.87
N LYS A 231 15.69 31.81 -21.62
CA LYS A 231 16.45 32.54 -20.59
C LYS A 231 16.12 32.05 -19.19
N THR A 232 14.84 31.82 -18.90
CA THR A 232 14.41 31.26 -17.62
C THR A 232 15.05 29.90 -17.40
N LEU A 233 15.00 29.03 -18.41
CA LEU A 233 15.60 27.70 -18.38
C LEU A 233 17.12 27.74 -18.16
N GLN A 234 17.84 28.65 -18.81
CA GLN A 234 19.29 28.81 -18.62
C GLN A 234 19.61 29.26 -17.20
N ALA A 235 18.88 30.25 -16.67
CA ALA A 235 19.09 30.75 -15.31
C ALA A 235 18.82 29.68 -14.24
N GLU A 236 17.72 28.94 -14.39
CA GLU A 236 17.37 27.80 -13.52
C GLU A 236 18.46 26.72 -13.57
N SER A 237 18.99 26.42 -14.76
CA SER A 237 20.04 25.41 -14.95
C SER A 237 21.40 25.84 -14.37
N THR A 238 21.72 27.14 -14.38
CA THR A 238 22.99 27.66 -13.81
C THR A 238 22.94 27.74 -12.29
N GLN A 239 21.89 28.31 -11.71
CA GLN A 239 21.71 28.40 -10.24
C GLN A 239 21.77 27.01 -9.59
N TYR A 240 21.13 26.06 -10.26
CA TYR A 240 21.16 24.64 -9.94
C TYR A 240 22.58 24.05 -9.85
N LEU A 241 23.49 24.41 -10.76
CA LEU A 241 24.83 23.80 -10.84
C LEU A 241 25.69 24.28 -9.68
N GLU A 242 25.50 25.53 -9.28
CA GLU A 242 26.07 26.10 -8.07
C GLU A 242 25.51 25.42 -6.82
N ASP A 243 24.20 25.19 -6.75
CA ASP A 243 23.57 24.47 -5.62
C ASP A 243 24.07 23.02 -5.51
N PHE A 244 24.29 22.33 -6.63
CA PHE A 244 24.81 20.96 -6.67
C PHE A 244 26.28 20.89 -6.24
N GLU A 245 27.12 21.81 -6.69
CA GLU A 245 28.50 21.97 -6.21
C GLU A 245 28.54 22.21 -4.70
N ASN A 246 27.65 23.06 -4.20
CA ASN A 246 27.52 23.32 -2.77
C ASN A 246 27.05 22.09 -1.98
N LEU A 247 26.22 21.22 -2.56
CA LEU A 247 25.75 19.98 -1.92
C LEU A 247 26.84 18.90 -1.86
N LEU A 248 27.61 18.70 -2.94
CA LEU A 248 28.77 17.80 -2.92
C LEU A 248 29.79 18.24 -1.86
N MET A 249 30.06 19.55 -1.78
CA MET A 249 30.96 20.13 -0.78
C MET A 249 30.44 19.96 0.66
N LYS A 250 29.11 19.98 0.88
CA LYS A 250 28.49 19.72 2.20
C LYS A 250 28.47 18.25 2.61
N GLY A 251 28.46 17.33 1.63
CA GLY A 251 28.52 15.88 1.84
C GLY A 251 29.92 15.33 2.16
N GLY A 252 30.94 16.18 2.28
CA GLY A 252 32.32 15.78 2.59
C GLY A 252 33.17 15.36 1.38
N LEU A 253 32.70 15.60 0.15
CA LEU A 253 33.38 15.24 -1.10
C LEU A 253 34.14 16.45 -1.65
N GLU A 254 35.42 16.60 -1.30
CA GLU A 254 36.29 17.63 -1.89
C GLU A 254 36.87 17.18 -3.26
N PRO A 255 37.05 18.10 -4.23
CA PRO A 255 37.65 17.78 -5.52
C PRO A 255 39.11 17.32 -5.34
N THR A 256 39.53 16.34 -6.15
CA THR A 256 40.78 15.54 -6.04
C THR A 256 42.12 16.32 -6.11
N ASP A 257 42.14 17.65 -6.01
CA ASP A 257 43.34 18.47 -6.00
C ASP A 257 43.68 19.13 -4.65
N SER A 258 42.93 18.87 -3.57
CA SER A 258 43.27 19.33 -2.20
C SER A 258 43.83 18.21 -1.30
N LEU A 259 45.02 17.70 -1.64
CA LEU A 259 45.84 16.99 -0.66
C LEU A 259 46.43 17.96 0.38
N ALA A 260 45.83 18.09 1.58
CA ALA A 260 46.55 18.34 2.84
C ALA A 260 45.65 18.44 4.09
N LEU A 261 45.86 17.52 5.06
CA LEU A 261 45.76 17.65 6.55
C LEU A 261 44.40 18.09 7.15
N SER A 262 43.85 17.54 8.24
CA SER A 262 44.17 16.57 9.29
C SER A 262 42.86 16.21 10.02
N PRO A 263 42.75 15.09 10.75
CA PRO A 263 41.50 14.68 11.41
C PRO A 263 41.34 15.39 12.75
N ASP A 264 40.35 16.27 12.87
CA ASP A 264 39.81 16.67 14.16
C ASP A 264 38.35 16.21 14.25
N GLU A 265 38.12 15.30 15.21
CA GLU A 265 36.81 14.85 15.66
C GLU A 265 35.97 16.06 16.07
N VAL A 266 34.80 16.22 15.45
CA VAL A 266 33.72 17.01 16.04
C VAL A 266 32.65 16.01 16.48
N PRO A 267 32.35 15.89 17.79
CA PRO A 267 31.22 15.11 18.23
C PRO A 267 29.95 15.87 17.81
N MET A 268 29.08 15.18 17.09
CA MET A 268 27.73 15.65 16.79
C MET A 268 26.95 15.61 18.11
N GLU A 269 26.82 16.75 18.79
CA GLU A 269 25.78 16.93 19.78
C GLU A 269 24.43 16.93 19.04
N THR A 270 23.73 15.81 19.14
CA THR A 270 22.30 15.76 18.86
C THR A 270 21.60 16.61 19.92
N GLU A 271 21.20 17.84 19.57
CA GLU A 271 20.14 18.51 20.29
C GLU A 271 18.87 17.67 20.08
N ALA A 272 18.60 16.79 21.04
CA ALA A 272 17.33 16.12 21.15
C ALA A 272 16.27 17.22 21.30
N LEU A 273 15.43 17.36 20.28
CA LEU A 273 14.18 18.09 20.41
C LEU A 273 13.36 17.33 21.46
N GLU A 274 13.29 17.88 22.67
CA GLU A 274 12.31 17.50 23.69
C GLU A 274 10.93 17.91 23.18
N ASP A 275 10.34 17.08 22.33
CA ASP A 275 8.89 16.97 22.20
C ASP A 275 8.50 15.83 23.14
N ASP A 276 7.59 16.06 24.10
CA ASP A 276 7.11 15.02 25.01
C ASP A 276 6.53 13.87 24.16
N SER A 277 7.29 12.79 23.94
CA SER A 277 6.85 11.65 23.15
C SER A 277 5.69 10.97 23.86
N PHE A 278 4.58 10.76 23.16
CA PHE A 278 3.36 10.20 23.74
C PHE A 278 3.59 8.80 24.36
N THR A 279 4.64 8.10 23.93
CA THR A 279 5.13 6.86 24.56
C THR A 279 5.40 6.97 26.06
N ASP A 280 5.72 8.17 26.58
CA ASP A 280 5.87 8.43 28.01
C ASP A 280 4.53 8.51 28.77
N ILE A 281 3.41 8.61 28.04
CA ILE A 281 2.04 8.71 28.54
C ILE A 281 1.28 7.37 28.40
N LEU A 282 1.83 6.40 27.64
CA LEU A 282 1.23 5.07 27.50
C LEU A 282 1.18 4.33 28.84
N PRO A 283 0.07 3.64 29.17
CA PRO A 283 -0.03 2.86 30.40
C PRO A 283 1.09 1.83 30.49
N SER A 284 1.65 1.65 31.68
CA SER A 284 2.65 0.63 31.95
C SER A 284 2.02 -0.75 32.12
N ASP A 285 2.87 -1.79 32.12
CA ASP A 285 2.42 -3.16 32.42
C ASP A 285 1.80 -3.28 33.82
N GLU A 286 2.22 -2.43 34.77
CA GLU A 286 1.63 -2.34 36.11
C GLU A 286 0.25 -1.67 36.06
N ASP A 287 0.08 -0.61 35.26
CA ASP A 287 -1.22 0.07 35.11
C ASP A 287 -2.28 -0.87 34.52
N PHE A 288 -1.94 -1.70 33.52
CA PHE A 288 -2.86 -2.69 32.96
C PHE A 288 -3.33 -3.75 33.98
N GLU A 289 -2.55 -4.03 35.02
CA GLU A 289 -2.96 -4.95 36.08
C GLU A 289 -4.04 -4.34 36.99
N GLU A 290 -4.00 -3.02 37.19
CA GLU A 290 -4.92 -2.30 38.07
C GLU A 290 -6.22 -1.89 37.37
N MET A 291 -6.20 -1.64 36.06
CA MET A 291 -7.36 -1.19 35.26
C MET A 291 -8.55 -2.17 35.26
N GLU A 292 -9.75 -1.64 35.45
CA GLU A 292 -10.99 -2.41 35.30
C GLU A 292 -11.24 -2.83 33.84
N THR A 293 -12.15 -3.79 33.62
CA THR A 293 -12.39 -4.40 32.31
C THR A 293 -12.86 -3.40 31.24
N SER A 294 -13.64 -2.39 31.64
CA SER A 294 -14.07 -1.27 30.79
C SER A 294 -12.90 -0.33 30.44
N GLU A 295 -12.12 0.08 31.45
CA GLU A 295 -10.98 0.99 31.31
C GLU A 295 -9.89 0.37 30.40
N LEU A 296 -9.66 -0.94 30.54
CA LEU A 296 -8.72 -1.67 29.72
C LEU A 296 -9.16 -1.71 28.24
N TYR A 297 -10.45 -1.87 27.97
CA TYR A 297 -10.96 -1.84 26.61
C TYR A 297 -10.89 -0.43 26.01
N GLU A 298 -11.24 0.61 26.77
CA GLU A 298 -11.09 2.01 26.36
C GLU A 298 -9.62 2.34 26.05
N SER A 299 -8.68 1.93 26.91
CA SER A 299 -7.25 2.11 26.67
C SER A 299 -6.77 1.45 25.38
N ILE A 300 -7.27 0.25 25.04
CA ILE A 300 -6.97 -0.41 23.76
C ILE A 300 -7.51 0.43 22.59
N GLN A 301 -8.71 1.00 22.71
CA GLN A 301 -9.28 1.85 21.66
C GLN A 301 -8.46 3.12 21.45
N GLU A 302 -8.03 3.78 22.53
CA GLU A 302 -7.19 4.98 22.49
C GLU A 302 -5.81 4.70 21.89
N MET A 303 -5.13 3.63 22.32
CA MET A 303 -3.85 3.21 21.72
C MET A 303 -3.99 2.89 20.24
N THR A 304 -5.13 2.32 19.82
CA THR A 304 -5.39 2.02 18.40
C THR A 304 -5.53 3.31 17.58
N GLN A 305 -6.25 4.31 18.08
CA GLN A 305 -6.37 5.61 17.41
C GLN A 305 -5.01 6.30 17.26
N GLN A 306 -4.16 6.23 18.27
CA GLN A 306 -2.80 6.79 18.18
C GLN A 306 -1.94 6.02 17.20
N LEU A 307 -2.07 4.71 17.15
CA LEU A 307 -1.38 3.90 16.14
C LEU A 307 -1.80 4.31 14.73
N ASP A 308 -3.09 4.62 14.50
CA ASP A 308 -3.58 5.16 13.24
C ASP A 308 -2.85 6.47 12.87
N GLU A 309 -2.68 7.38 13.83
CA GLU A 309 -1.97 8.66 13.65
C GLU A 309 -0.48 8.48 13.37
N ILE A 310 0.22 7.66 14.16
CA ILE A 310 1.64 7.35 13.97
C ILE A 310 1.86 6.68 12.61
N TYR A 311 0.99 5.74 12.23
CA TYR A 311 1.08 5.09 10.92
C TYR A 311 0.81 6.07 9.76
N ALA A 312 -0.15 6.98 9.92
CA ALA A 312 -0.37 8.06 8.96
C ALA A 312 0.86 8.96 8.83
N GLU A 313 1.52 9.29 9.94
CA GLU A 313 2.77 10.05 9.93
C GLU A 313 3.92 9.28 9.28
N ASN A 314 4.05 7.98 9.54
CA ASN A 314 5.01 7.13 8.83
C ASN A 314 4.80 7.21 7.32
N LYS A 315 3.54 7.14 6.87
CA LYS A 315 3.17 7.19 5.46
C LYS A 315 3.36 8.58 4.86
N ALA A 316 3.13 9.63 5.64
CA ALA A 316 3.48 10.99 5.25
C ALA A 316 4.99 11.15 5.09
N THR A 317 5.78 10.51 5.95
CA THR A 317 7.25 10.50 5.87
C THR A 317 7.72 9.74 4.62
N GLU A 318 7.14 8.57 4.31
CA GLU A 318 7.38 7.86 3.04
C GLU A 318 7.05 8.72 1.83
N LEU A 319 5.91 9.43 1.88
CA LEU A 319 5.47 10.29 0.80
C LEU A 319 6.38 11.51 0.66
N ALA A 320 6.80 12.10 1.77
CA ALA A 320 7.72 13.23 1.83
C ALA A 320 9.07 12.86 1.23
N GLU A 321 9.61 11.69 1.58
CA GLU A 321 10.83 11.13 1.00
C GLU A 321 10.63 10.87 -0.50
N PHE A 322 9.60 10.10 -0.86
CA PHE A 322 9.33 9.68 -2.23
C PHE A 322 9.05 10.85 -3.21
N LYS A 323 8.27 11.84 -2.79
CA LYS A 323 7.95 13.04 -3.60
C LYS A 323 8.95 14.17 -3.37
N GLN A 324 9.80 14.04 -2.36
CA GLN A 324 10.73 15.07 -1.88
C GLN A 324 10.01 16.41 -1.67
N ILE A 325 8.91 16.35 -0.92
CA ILE A 325 8.10 17.49 -0.48
C ILE A 325 8.28 17.66 1.05
N PRO A 326 8.02 18.85 1.61
CA PRO A 326 8.03 19.03 3.06
C PRO A 326 7.07 18.05 3.75
N LEU A 327 7.45 17.54 4.93
CA LEU A 327 6.64 16.59 5.69
C LEU A 327 5.22 17.12 5.96
N GLU A 328 5.09 18.42 6.24
CA GLU A 328 3.79 19.07 6.45
C GLU A 328 2.89 19.02 5.20
N GLU A 329 3.48 19.20 4.01
CA GLU A 329 2.73 19.07 2.75
C GLU A 329 2.34 17.61 2.49
N ALA A 330 3.19 16.65 2.88
CA ALA A 330 2.89 15.24 2.76
C ALA A 330 1.78 14.79 3.72
N LYS A 331 1.74 15.31 4.95
CA LYS A 331 0.68 15.05 5.94
C LYS A 331 -0.70 15.45 5.41
N GLU A 332 -0.80 16.54 4.64
CA GLU A 332 -2.06 16.96 4.00
C GLU A 332 -2.50 16.03 2.85
N GLN A 333 -1.58 15.24 2.30
CA GLN A 333 -1.82 14.36 1.15
C GLN A 333 -2.07 12.90 1.52
N VAL A 334 -1.68 12.50 2.74
CA VAL A 334 -1.86 11.14 3.25
C VAL A 334 -3.20 11.02 3.98
N TYR A 335 -3.92 9.97 3.66
CA TYR A 335 -5.12 9.62 4.41
C TYR A 335 -4.72 8.87 5.68
N ALA A 336 -5.13 9.39 6.83
CA ALA A 336 -5.04 8.67 8.11
C ALA A 336 -6.08 7.54 8.10
N PRO A 337 -5.67 6.27 8.19
CA PRO A 337 -6.62 5.17 8.23
C PRO A 337 -7.41 5.25 9.54
N GLU A 338 -8.74 5.10 9.48
CA GLU A 338 -9.58 4.98 10.68
C GLU A 338 -9.86 3.49 10.92
N THR A 339 -9.21 2.91 11.92
CA THR A 339 -9.44 1.52 12.30
C THR A 339 -10.80 1.36 12.97
N ASP A 340 -11.49 0.23 12.69
CA ASP A 340 -12.69 -0.15 13.44
C ASP A 340 -12.31 -0.48 14.89
N ILE A 341 -12.40 0.53 15.77
CA ILE A 341 -12.16 0.39 17.21
C ILE A 341 -13.24 -0.43 17.94
N GLY A 342 -14.21 -0.98 17.22
CA GLY A 342 -15.32 -1.74 17.79
C GLY A 342 -16.39 -0.85 18.45
N PRO A 343 -17.44 -1.47 18.99
CA PRO A 343 -18.53 -0.75 19.63
C PRO A 343 -18.11 -0.11 20.96
N GLU A 344 -18.81 0.94 21.36
CA GLU A 344 -18.73 1.50 22.72
C GLU A 344 -19.42 0.56 23.71
N LEU A 345 -18.64 0.00 24.63
CA LEU A 345 -19.08 -1.06 25.57
C LEU A 345 -18.85 -0.68 27.04
N SER A 346 -18.46 0.56 27.32
CA SER A 346 -18.06 1.04 28.65
C SER A 346 -19.13 0.81 29.71
N GLU A 347 -20.39 1.15 29.41
CA GLU A 347 -21.53 0.97 30.33
C GLU A 347 -21.80 -0.51 30.62
N GLN A 348 -21.76 -1.36 29.60
CA GLN A 348 -22.01 -2.80 29.72
C GLN A 348 -20.89 -3.48 30.50
N LEU A 349 -19.63 -3.11 30.23
CA LEU A 349 -18.44 -3.67 30.87
C LEU A 349 -18.19 -3.15 32.28
N SER A 350 -18.76 -2.00 32.66
CA SER A 350 -18.69 -1.46 34.02
C SER A 350 -19.57 -2.23 35.02
N ASN A 351 -20.55 -2.98 34.54
CA ASN A 351 -21.52 -3.68 35.39
C ASN A 351 -21.03 -5.09 35.78
N ASN A 352 -19.97 -5.15 36.61
CA ASN A 352 -19.27 -6.39 37.02
C ASN A 352 -20.12 -7.34 37.92
N GLN A 353 -21.43 -7.13 38.03
CA GLN A 353 -22.35 -7.94 38.84
C GLN A 353 -23.71 -8.14 38.17
N PRO A 354 -23.78 -8.89 37.05
CA PRO A 354 -25.06 -9.25 36.46
C PRO A 354 -25.93 -10.02 37.46
N ASN A 355 -27.16 -9.56 37.66
CA ASN A 355 -28.08 -10.08 38.66
C ASN A 355 -29.19 -10.95 38.06
N THR A 356 -29.38 -10.85 36.75
CA THR A 356 -30.37 -11.60 35.97
C THR A 356 -29.68 -12.38 34.85
N SER A 357 -30.35 -13.42 34.34
CA SER A 357 -29.83 -14.18 33.19
C SER A 357 -29.70 -13.32 31.92
N GLU A 358 -30.51 -12.28 31.78
CA GLU A 358 -30.46 -11.35 30.64
C GLU A 358 -29.26 -10.39 30.76
N GLU A 359 -29.05 -9.79 31.94
CA GLU A 359 -27.87 -8.96 32.22
C GLU A 359 -26.57 -9.76 32.04
N PHE A 360 -26.54 -11.01 32.51
CA PHE A 360 -25.39 -11.89 32.34
C PHE A 360 -25.08 -12.18 30.87
N LYS A 361 -26.13 -12.41 30.06
CA LYS A 361 -25.96 -12.64 28.62
C LYS A 361 -25.42 -11.40 27.92
N ALA A 362 -25.98 -10.23 28.23
CA ALA A 362 -25.53 -8.96 27.66
C ALA A 362 -24.08 -8.63 28.05
N PHE A 363 -23.72 -8.82 29.32
CA PHE A 363 -22.35 -8.63 29.81
C PHE A 363 -21.35 -9.56 29.12
N ASN A 364 -21.67 -10.85 29.02
CA ASN A 364 -20.81 -11.80 28.31
C ASN A 364 -20.69 -11.51 26.81
N GLU A 365 -21.78 -11.09 26.17
CA GLU A 365 -21.76 -10.68 24.77
C GLU A 365 -20.87 -9.44 24.57
N ALA A 366 -20.94 -8.46 25.48
CA ALA A 366 -20.03 -7.32 25.49
C ALA A 366 -18.57 -7.74 25.71
N LEU A 367 -18.28 -8.65 26.67
CA LEU A 367 -16.93 -9.17 26.88
C LEU A 367 -16.38 -9.89 25.64
N ASP A 368 -17.19 -10.72 24.99
CA ASP A 368 -16.79 -11.41 23.77
C ASP A 368 -16.55 -10.41 22.62
N GLN A 369 -17.38 -9.39 22.48
CA GLN A 369 -17.19 -8.32 21.50
C GLN A 369 -15.92 -7.50 21.77
N ALA A 370 -15.64 -7.17 23.03
CA ALA A 370 -14.44 -6.44 23.42
C ALA A 370 -13.17 -7.23 23.09
N VAL A 371 -13.11 -8.51 23.46
CA VAL A 371 -11.96 -9.36 23.12
C VAL A 371 -11.80 -9.52 21.61
N ASN A 372 -12.86 -9.83 20.89
CA ASN A 372 -12.77 -10.00 19.43
C ASN A 372 -12.34 -8.70 18.72
N SER A 373 -12.83 -7.54 19.17
CA SER A 373 -12.38 -6.25 18.63
C SER A 373 -10.91 -5.98 18.97
N SER A 374 -10.48 -6.23 20.21
CA SER A 374 -9.06 -6.06 20.60
C SER A 374 -8.10 -6.97 19.84
N GLU A 375 -8.50 -8.20 19.52
CA GLU A 375 -7.68 -9.10 18.69
C GLU A 375 -7.57 -8.60 17.25
N ARG A 376 -8.65 -8.05 16.68
CA ARG A 376 -8.63 -7.43 15.34
C ARG A 376 -7.71 -6.21 15.33
N MET A 377 -7.86 -5.30 16.30
CA MET A 377 -7.02 -4.11 16.45
C MET A 377 -5.54 -4.47 16.59
N SER A 378 -5.20 -5.46 17.44
CA SER A 378 -3.82 -5.91 17.62
C SER A 378 -3.21 -6.48 16.34
N ARG A 379 -3.97 -7.27 15.56
CA ARG A 379 -3.49 -7.82 14.28
C ARG A 379 -3.30 -6.74 13.21
N GLN A 380 -4.20 -5.76 13.16
CA GLN A 380 -4.07 -4.63 12.24
C GLN A 380 -2.85 -3.78 12.59
N ALA A 381 -2.63 -3.53 13.88
CA ALA A 381 -1.43 -2.88 14.39
C ALA A 381 -0.15 -3.61 13.95
N GLU A 382 -0.06 -4.93 14.16
CA GLU A 382 1.08 -5.75 13.75
C GLU A 382 1.31 -5.68 12.23
N ASN A 383 0.26 -5.81 11.42
CA ASN A 383 0.37 -5.71 9.96
C ASN A 383 0.92 -4.35 9.50
N ARG A 384 0.60 -3.28 10.22
CA ARG A 384 1.08 -1.93 9.92
C ARG A 384 2.53 -1.73 10.32
N LEU A 385 2.92 -2.25 11.48
CA LEU A 385 4.33 -2.27 11.87
C LEU A 385 5.17 -3.06 10.86
N ASP A 386 4.69 -4.22 10.42
CA ASP A 386 5.34 -5.01 9.37
C ASP A 386 5.43 -4.23 8.04
N ALA A 387 4.38 -3.50 7.68
CA ALA A 387 4.37 -2.66 6.47
C ALA A 387 5.28 -1.43 6.58
N ALA A 388 5.45 -0.87 7.78
CA ALA A 388 6.27 0.31 8.04
C ALA A 388 7.78 -0.01 8.11
N SER A 389 8.12 -1.12 8.77
CA SER A 389 9.49 -1.56 9.04
C SER A 389 10.10 -2.43 7.94
N GLY A 390 9.33 -2.77 6.90
CA GLY A 390 9.78 -3.60 5.79
C GLY A 390 9.85 -5.09 6.14
N SER A 391 8.71 -5.74 6.39
CA SER A 391 8.50 -7.20 6.41
C SER A 391 9.70 -8.03 6.93
N LYS A 392 10.03 -7.91 8.22
CA LYS A 392 10.87 -8.90 8.91
C LYS A 392 10.15 -9.41 10.15
N ALA A 393 10.18 -10.73 10.34
CA ALA A 393 9.54 -11.39 11.47
C ALA A 393 9.95 -10.76 12.81
N ALA A 394 8.96 -10.56 13.67
CA ALA A 394 8.99 -9.90 14.98
C ALA A 394 10.10 -10.34 15.96
N GLU A 395 10.81 -11.44 15.70
CA GLU A 395 11.96 -11.87 16.51
C GLU A 395 13.27 -11.13 16.18
N SER A 396 13.36 -10.44 15.04
CA SER A 396 14.62 -9.82 14.55
C SER A 396 14.71 -8.29 14.70
N GLN A 397 13.61 -7.62 15.07
CA GLN A 397 13.60 -6.17 15.30
C GLN A 397 14.31 -5.81 16.62
N ALA A 398 14.13 -6.60 17.68
CA ALA A 398 14.68 -6.34 19.02
C ALA A 398 16.22 -6.41 19.14
N THR A 399 16.95 -6.60 18.04
CA THR A 399 18.43 -6.72 18.03
C THR A 399 19.13 -5.79 17.03
N GLN A 400 18.40 -4.98 16.27
CA GLN A 400 19.00 -4.03 15.33
C GLN A 400 19.32 -2.71 16.02
N THR A 401 20.45 -2.10 15.67
CA THR A 401 20.72 -0.72 16.09
C THR A 401 19.88 0.25 15.25
N ALA A 402 19.54 1.41 15.79
CA ALA A 402 18.82 2.46 15.06
C ALA A 402 19.49 2.81 13.70
N GLU A 403 20.83 2.72 13.64
CA GLU A 403 21.61 2.93 12.42
C GLU A 403 21.38 1.84 11.35
N GLN A 404 21.26 0.57 11.75
CA GLN A 404 20.92 -0.52 10.82
C GLN A 404 19.50 -0.40 10.29
N LEU A 405 18.56 0.02 11.13
CA LEU A 405 17.18 0.29 10.72
C LEU A 405 17.11 1.46 9.74
N LYS A 406 17.84 2.54 10.02
CA LYS A 406 17.97 3.71 9.13
C LYS A 406 18.46 3.31 7.75
N ASP A 407 19.55 2.54 7.68
CA ASP A 407 20.12 2.05 6.43
C ASP A 407 19.17 1.13 5.64
N ALA A 408 18.33 0.35 6.32
CA ALA A 408 17.36 -0.52 5.68
C ALA A 408 16.19 0.29 5.08
N LEU A 409 15.67 1.25 5.84
CA LEU A 409 14.56 2.11 5.42
C LEU A 409 14.94 3.01 4.26
N SER A 410 16.15 3.59 4.28
CA SER A 410 16.66 4.40 3.18
C SER A 410 16.79 3.58 1.90
N LYS A 411 17.39 2.38 1.96
CA LYS A 411 17.48 1.46 0.82
C LYS A 411 16.12 1.09 0.25
N GLU A 412 15.14 0.81 1.11
CA GLU A 412 13.78 0.50 0.66
C GLU A 412 13.12 1.71 -0.03
N ALA A 413 13.25 2.91 0.54
CA ALA A 413 12.73 4.14 -0.04
C ALA A 413 13.37 4.42 -1.41
N THR A 414 14.69 4.32 -1.50
CA THR A 414 15.44 4.42 -2.75
C THR A 414 14.91 3.41 -3.77
N ILE A 415 14.76 2.12 -3.43
CA ILE A 415 14.24 1.11 -4.36
C ILE A 415 12.80 1.44 -4.81
N LYS A 416 11.92 1.88 -3.91
CA LYS A 416 10.55 2.30 -4.25
C LYS A 416 10.55 3.50 -5.20
N ALA A 417 11.41 4.49 -4.98
CA ALA A 417 11.60 5.62 -5.88
C ALA A 417 12.07 5.16 -7.27
N LYS A 418 13.09 4.29 -7.33
CA LYS A 418 13.58 3.67 -8.57
C LYS A 418 12.46 2.92 -9.31
N MET A 419 11.68 2.12 -8.58
CA MET A 419 10.55 1.37 -9.12
C MET A 419 9.50 2.31 -9.71
N ALA A 420 9.10 3.37 -9.02
CA ALA A 420 8.11 4.30 -9.55
C ALA A 420 8.61 5.07 -10.78
N MET A 421 9.88 5.49 -10.77
CA MET A 421 10.51 6.13 -11.92
C MET A 421 10.55 5.19 -13.12
N ALA A 422 10.87 3.91 -12.90
CA ALA A 422 10.87 2.87 -13.93
C ALA A 422 9.45 2.42 -14.32
N ALA A 423 8.45 2.57 -13.45
CA ALA A 423 7.07 2.20 -13.76
C ALA A 423 6.38 3.22 -14.68
N SER A 424 6.85 4.47 -14.65
CA SER A 424 6.27 5.60 -15.38
C SER A 424 6.29 5.37 -16.89
N ASN A 425 5.11 5.38 -17.51
CA ASN A 425 4.93 5.15 -18.93
C ASN A 425 5.17 6.42 -19.77
N MET A 426 6.34 7.04 -19.60
CA MET A 426 6.75 8.24 -20.34
C MET A 426 7.05 7.92 -21.80
N GLY A 427 6.03 7.98 -22.65
CA GLY A 427 6.15 7.77 -24.08
C GLY A 427 5.34 6.56 -24.53
N ARG A 428 4.25 6.82 -25.25
CA ARG A 428 3.29 5.83 -25.79
C ARG A 428 3.88 5.01 -26.95
N SER A 429 5.06 4.41 -26.74
CA SER A 429 5.63 3.46 -27.68
C SER A 429 4.94 2.13 -27.48
N GLN A 430 3.91 1.85 -28.29
CA GLN A 430 3.25 0.54 -28.34
C GLN A 430 4.29 -0.58 -28.37
N GLY A 431 4.16 -1.55 -27.45
CA GLY A 431 5.04 -2.72 -27.42
C GLY A 431 6.34 -2.58 -26.64
N ASN A 432 6.61 -1.45 -25.96
CA ASN A 432 7.81 -1.31 -25.14
C ASN A 432 7.74 -2.23 -23.91
N LEU A 433 8.79 -3.03 -23.70
CA LEU A 433 8.97 -3.86 -22.52
C LEU A 433 9.94 -3.17 -21.58
N GLN A 434 9.47 -2.83 -20.38
CA GLN A 434 10.31 -2.31 -19.32
C GLN A 434 10.61 -3.41 -18.31
N ASP A 435 11.89 -3.65 -18.05
CA ASP A 435 12.33 -4.71 -17.15
C ASP A 435 12.51 -4.16 -15.73
N LEU A 436 11.67 -4.63 -14.81
CA LEU A 436 11.68 -4.28 -13.38
C LEU A 436 12.17 -5.44 -12.50
N ARG A 437 12.52 -6.58 -13.11
CA ARG A 437 12.82 -7.82 -12.39
C ARG A 437 13.95 -7.64 -11.37
N ALA A 438 15.05 -7.00 -11.76
CA ALA A 438 16.21 -6.82 -10.91
C ALA A 438 15.91 -5.96 -9.67
N LEU A 439 15.14 -4.87 -9.83
CA LEU A 439 14.72 -4.02 -8.71
C LEU A 439 13.77 -4.76 -7.76
N MET A 440 12.89 -5.59 -8.29
CA MET A 440 12.00 -6.43 -7.47
C MET A 440 12.78 -7.51 -6.73
N GLU A 441 13.77 -8.12 -7.39
CA GLU A 441 14.67 -9.10 -6.77
C GLU A 441 15.45 -8.48 -5.60
N GLU A 442 16.02 -7.30 -5.80
CA GLU A 442 16.73 -6.54 -4.77
C GLU A 442 15.81 -6.21 -3.57
N SER A 443 14.59 -5.75 -3.84
CA SER A 443 13.57 -5.50 -2.81
C SER A 443 13.29 -6.75 -1.98
N TYR A 444 13.12 -7.91 -2.62
CA TYR A 444 12.85 -9.17 -1.91
C TYR A 444 14.03 -9.67 -1.08
N HIS A 445 15.27 -9.48 -1.54
CA HIS A 445 16.46 -9.82 -0.77
C HIS A 445 16.61 -8.92 0.48
N ASN A 446 16.33 -7.62 0.34
CA ASN A 446 16.38 -6.69 1.47
C ASN A 446 15.32 -7.00 2.54
N GLN A 447 14.12 -7.42 2.13
CA GLN A 447 13.05 -7.84 3.04
C GLN A 447 13.35 -9.16 3.75
N SER A 448 13.92 -10.15 3.05
CA SER A 448 14.11 -11.51 3.61
C SER A 448 15.30 -11.64 4.56
N GLY A 449 16.23 -10.68 4.61
CA GLY A 449 17.33 -10.65 5.59
C GLY A 449 18.34 -11.81 5.51
N ASP A 450 18.18 -12.73 4.56
CA ASP A 450 19.06 -13.88 4.43
C ASP A 450 20.30 -13.52 3.60
N ARG A 451 21.44 -13.39 4.29
CA ARG A 451 22.78 -13.33 3.66
C ARG A 451 23.34 -14.73 3.38
N SER A 452 22.58 -15.80 3.65
CA SER A 452 23.00 -17.17 3.31
C SER A 452 22.64 -17.46 1.86
N GLY A 453 23.68 -17.61 1.03
CA GLY A 453 23.52 -18.14 -0.31
C GLY A 453 22.89 -19.53 -0.27
N SER A 454 21.59 -19.61 -0.51
CA SER A 454 20.91 -20.84 -0.89
C SER A 454 19.78 -20.56 -1.88
N ASP A 455 20.06 -20.90 -3.13
CA ASP A 455 19.14 -21.61 -4.04
C ASP A 455 17.82 -20.91 -4.43
N LEU A 456 17.85 -19.60 -4.68
CA LEU A 456 17.11 -19.06 -5.82
C LEU A 456 17.78 -19.64 -7.07
N GLY A 457 17.24 -20.76 -7.53
CA GLY A 457 17.82 -21.65 -8.53
C GLY A 457 18.62 -20.92 -9.60
N GLN A 458 19.84 -21.39 -9.79
CA GLN A 458 20.85 -20.98 -10.75
C GLN A 458 20.30 -20.97 -12.20
N ALA A 459 19.48 -19.99 -12.53
CA ALA A 459 19.01 -19.71 -13.87
C ALA A 459 19.90 -18.63 -14.51
N GLY A 460 21.18 -18.97 -14.70
CA GLY A 460 22.04 -18.42 -15.76
C GLY A 460 22.25 -16.90 -15.84
N LEU A 461 22.49 -16.19 -14.74
CA LEU A 461 22.77 -14.74 -14.77
C LEU A 461 24.23 -14.45 -14.39
N SER A 462 24.91 -13.69 -15.25
CA SER A 462 26.34 -13.38 -15.21
C SER A 462 26.66 -12.36 -14.12
N ASN A 463 27.69 -12.61 -13.30
CA ASN A 463 28.20 -11.71 -12.24
C ASN A 463 28.86 -10.40 -12.75
N ASN A 464 28.53 -9.95 -13.96
CA ASN A 464 28.98 -8.69 -14.53
C ASN A 464 27.74 -7.99 -15.10
N TYR A 465 27.05 -7.21 -14.27
CA TYR A 465 25.98 -6.34 -14.74
C TYR A 465 26.49 -4.90 -14.84
N ASP A 466 26.57 -4.48 -16.10
CA ASP A 466 26.93 -3.15 -16.58
C ASP A 466 25.74 -2.21 -16.33
N ALA A 467 25.95 -1.12 -15.58
CA ALA A 467 24.96 -0.12 -15.17
C ALA A 467 24.29 0.61 -16.36
N THR A 468 24.67 0.31 -17.60
CA THR A 468 24.07 0.84 -18.83
C THR A 468 22.74 0.19 -19.23
N SER A 469 22.20 -0.79 -18.50
CA SER A 469 21.01 -1.55 -18.92
C SER A 469 19.65 -0.86 -18.66
N PHE A 470 19.62 0.40 -18.22
CA PHE A 470 18.36 1.10 -17.95
C PHE A 470 17.60 1.53 -19.23
N THR A 471 18.29 1.50 -20.38
CA THR A 471 17.69 1.65 -21.73
C THR A 471 18.34 0.76 -22.79
N ALA A 472 19.45 0.09 -22.48
CA ALA A 472 20.10 -0.82 -23.41
C ALA A 472 19.46 -2.20 -23.32
N ASN A 473 19.02 -2.70 -24.48
CA ASN A 473 18.84 -4.13 -24.72
C ASN A 473 19.91 -4.90 -23.94
N ASP A 474 19.45 -5.75 -23.02
CA ASP A 474 20.28 -6.77 -22.39
C ASP A 474 21.21 -7.38 -23.45
N ARG A 475 22.52 -7.17 -23.28
CA ARG A 475 23.55 -7.66 -24.20
C ARG A 475 23.65 -9.19 -24.18
N SER A 476 22.86 -9.88 -23.33
CA SER A 476 22.67 -11.33 -23.39
C SER A 476 21.98 -11.80 -24.68
N GLY A 477 21.32 -10.89 -25.41
CA GLY A 477 20.69 -11.19 -26.70
C GLY A 477 19.40 -12.01 -26.62
N ASN A 478 18.86 -12.26 -25.41
CA ASN A 478 17.68 -13.12 -25.20
C ASN A 478 16.41 -12.38 -24.72
N ASN A 479 16.43 -11.05 -24.57
CA ASN A 479 15.22 -10.29 -24.22
C ASN A 479 14.49 -9.79 -25.49
N PRO A 480 13.18 -10.04 -25.64
CA PRO A 480 12.41 -9.49 -26.74
C PRO A 480 12.30 -7.97 -26.57
N SER A 481 13.01 -7.21 -27.42
CA SER A 481 13.01 -5.74 -27.40
C SER A 481 11.65 -5.09 -27.69
N LYS A 482 10.70 -5.86 -28.23
CA LYS A 482 9.31 -5.48 -28.48
C LYS A 482 8.41 -6.69 -28.35
N ILE A 483 7.36 -6.57 -27.56
CA ILE A 483 6.31 -7.58 -27.47
C ILE A 483 5.15 -7.17 -28.36
N SER A 484 4.70 -8.07 -29.23
CA SER A 484 3.48 -7.86 -30.01
C SER A 484 2.33 -8.64 -29.38
N LEU A 485 1.42 -7.92 -28.74
CA LEU A 485 0.18 -8.50 -28.23
C LEU A 485 -0.89 -8.38 -29.32
N SER A 486 -1.01 -9.43 -30.14
CA SER A 486 -2.08 -9.52 -31.13
C SER A 486 -3.42 -9.57 -30.42
N ARG A 487 -4.23 -8.52 -30.58
CA ARG A 487 -5.55 -8.43 -29.94
C ARG A 487 -6.43 -9.64 -30.28
N SER A 488 -6.50 -10.06 -31.54
CA SER A 488 -7.33 -11.21 -31.94
C SER A 488 -6.87 -12.53 -31.31
N LYS A 489 -5.56 -12.80 -31.30
CA LYS A 489 -5.02 -14.01 -30.64
C LYS A 489 -5.20 -13.96 -29.13
N THR A 490 -5.00 -12.80 -28.52
CA THR A 490 -5.12 -12.65 -27.07
C THR A 490 -6.56 -12.86 -26.61
N TYR A 491 -7.54 -12.26 -27.29
CA TYR A 491 -8.95 -12.52 -26.97
C TYR A 491 -9.37 -13.97 -27.21
N ALA A 492 -8.74 -14.67 -28.16
CA ALA A 492 -9.05 -16.08 -28.44
C ALA A 492 -8.40 -17.05 -27.44
N ASN A 493 -7.21 -16.72 -26.92
CA ASN A 493 -6.37 -17.65 -26.18
C ASN A 493 -6.16 -17.28 -24.71
N ALA A 494 -6.40 -16.02 -24.31
CA ALA A 494 -6.19 -15.61 -22.93
C ALA A 494 -7.26 -16.22 -22.03
N LEU A 495 -6.80 -16.78 -20.91
CA LEU A 495 -7.66 -17.49 -19.97
C LEU A 495 -7.79 -16.70 -18.66
N PRO A 496 -8.95 -16.76 -18.00
CA PRO A 496 -9.10 -16.20 -16.67
C PRO A 496 -8.28 -17.02 -15.66
N GLY A 497 -7.57 -16.35 -14.76
CA GLY A 497 -6.83 -17.05 -13.71
C GLY A 497 -5.98 -16.15 -12.82
N ARG A 498 -5.51 -16.71 -11.69
CA ARG A 498 -4.67 -16.05 -10.68
C ARG A 498 -3.62 -16.98 -10.08
N ARG A 499 -3.26 -18.06 -10.78
CA ARG A 499 -2.27 -19.05 -10.33
C ARG A 499 -1.23 -19.30 -11.41
N PHE A 500 0.03 -19.27 -11.00
CA PHE A 500 1.19 -19.52 -11.83
C PHE A 500 1.96 -20.73 -11.30
N ASP A 501 2.24 -21.67 -12.20
CA ASP A 501 2.98 -22.90 -11.97
C ASP A 501 3.93 -23.08 -13.15
N MET A 502 5.21 -23.33 -12.87
CA MET A 502 6.26 -23.48 -13.87
C MET A 502 6.04 -24.72 -14.74
N ASP A 503 5.49 -25.79 -14.16
CA ASP A 503 5.19 -27.07 -14.82
C ASP A 503 3.83 -27.07 -15.54
N SER A 504 3.10 -25.95 -15.48
CA SER A 504 1.85 -25.81 -16.21
C SER A 504 2.05 -26.08 -17.71
N PRO A 505 1.30 -27.04 -18.30
CA PRO A 505 1.34 -27.27 -19.74
C PRO A 505 0.72 -26.09 -20.52
N ARG A 506 0.07 -25.14 -19.82
CA ARG A 506 -0.50 -23.93 -20.39
C ARG A 506 0.52 -22.81 -20.30
N LYS A 507 0.97 -22.34 -21.46
CA LYS A 507 1.84 -21.17 -21.63
C LYS A 507 1.08 -20.11 -22.43
N GLY A 508 1.21 -18.84 -22.04
CA GLY A 508 0.53 -17.71 -22.69
C GLY A 508 -0.15 -16.76 -21.70
N TRP A 509 -0.93 -15.82 -22.24
CA TRP A 509 -1.56 -14.76 -21.46
C TRP A 509 -2.67 -15.29 -20.55
N ILE A 510 -2.59 -14.95 -19.27
CA ILE A 510 -3.65 -15.10 -18.27
C ILE A 510 -4.18 -13.70 -18.00
N PHE A 511 -5.50 -13.50 -18.09
CA PHE A 511 -6.11 -12.25 -17.63
C PHE A 511 -6.64 -12.43 -16.22
N ILE A 512 -6.35 -11.45 -15.37
CA ILE A 512 -6.78 -11.47 -13.98
C ILE A 512 -8.26 -11.09 -13.95
N ASP A 513 -9.11 -12.06 -13.65
CA ASP A 513 -10.57 -11.97 -13.81
C ASP A 513 -11.30 -11.62 -12.51
N THR A 514 -10.66 -11.85 -11.36
CA THR A 514 -11.28 -11.78 -10.04
C THR A 514 -10.65 -10.69 -9.20
N TRP A 515 -11.47 -9.77 -8.72
CA TRP A 515 -11.07 -8.54 -8.02
C TRP A 515 -12.02 -8.21 -6.88
N TYR A 516 -11.51 -7.59 -5.83
CA TYR A 516 -12.29 -6.74 -4.94
C TYR A 516 -12.19 -5.31 -5.47
N ILE A 517 -13.31 -4.66 -5.77
CA ILE A 517 -13.33 -3.31 -6.34
C ILE A 517 -14.10 -2.35 -5.44
N ILE A 518 -13.54 -1.17 -5.21
CA ILE A 518 -14.12 -0.09 -4.41
C ILE A 518 -14.05 1.26 -5.15
N GLY A 519 -15.02 2.12 -4.87
CA GLY A 519 -15.24 3.41 -5.57
C GLY A 519 -16.72 3.61 -5.93
N PRO A 520 -17.13 4.78 -6.45
CA PRO A 520 -16.27 5.90 -6.89
C PRO A 520 -15.96 6.94 -5.80
N TRP A 521 -14.68 7.34 -5.70
CA TRP A 521 -14.28 8.64 -5.12
C TRP A 521 -14.29 9.74 -6.17
N LYS A 522 -14.33 11.01 -5.74
CA LYS A 522 -14.32 12.16 -6.66
C LYS A 522 -12.90 12.41 -7.16
N LEU A 523 -12.72 12.45 -8.47
CA LEU A 523 -11.46 12.89 -9.08
C LEU A 523 -11.38 14.43 -9.06
N PRO A 524 -10.39 15.04 -8.40
CA PRO A 524 -10.21 16.48 -8.43
C PRO A 524 -9.69 16.92 -9.81
N HIS A 525 -10.19 18.04 -10.33
CA HIS A 525 -9.93 18.45 -11.73
C HIS A 525 -8.66 19.31 -11.89
N SER A 526 -7.99 19.66 -10.79
CA SER A 526 -6.87 20.64 -10.75
C SER A 526 -5.63 20.12 -10.02
N VAL A 527 -5.57 18.83 -9.74
CA VAL A 527 -4.47 18.17 -9.03
C VAL A 527 -3.63 17.37 -10.02
N LYS A 528 -2.36 17.08 -9.67
CA LYS A 528 -1.50 16.22 -10.48
C LYS A 528 -2.09 14.82 -10.57
N GLU A 529 -1.66 14.04 -11.56
CA GLU A 529 -2.12 12.66 -11.74
C GLU A 529 -1.88 11.82 -10.47
N PHE A 530 -2.87 11.00 -10.09
CA PHE A 530 -2.82 10.15 -8.90
C PHE A 530 -2.70 10.91 -7.56
N GLU A 531 -3.11 12.19 -7.54
CA GLU A 531 -3.24 12.97 -6.31
C GLU A 531 -4.72 13.34 -6.05
N PRO A 532 -5.13 13.48 -4.77
CA PRO A 532 -4.41 13.06 -3.57
C PRO A 532 -4.33 11.53 -3.46
N SER A 533 -3.48 11.06 -2.54
CA SER A 533 -3.50 9.67 -2.14
C SER A 533 -4.83 9.35 -1.47
N LEU A 534 -5.33 8.14 -1.66
CA LEU A 534 -6.59 7.68 -1.11
C LEU A 534 -6.33 6.44 -0.25
N PRO A 535 -7.19 6.14 0.74
CA PRO A 535 -6.94 5.10 1.74
C PRO A 535 -6.38 3.78 1.20
N PRO A 536 -6.92 3.21 0.09
CA PRO A 536 -6.42 1.94 -0.42
C PRO A 536 -4.96 1.94 -0.90
N GLU A 537 -4.34 3.10 -1.16
CA GLU A 537 -2.91 3.20 -1.49
C GLU A 537 -2.01 3.03 -0.26
N THR A 538 -2.53 3.36 0.91
CA THR A 538 -1.83 3.27 2.18
C THR A 538 -1.99 1.88 2.78
N GLU A 539 -3.22 1.37 2.79
CA GLU A 539 -3.58 0.07 3.33
C GLU A 539 -4.85 -0.48 2.66
N VAL A 540 -4.84 -1.78 2.35
CA VAL A 540 -6.02 -2.48 1.86
C VAL A 540 -6.69 -3.21 3.01
N ASP A 541 -7.73 -2.57 3.58
CA ASP A 541 -8.67 -3.21 4.51
C ASP A 541 -9.97 -3.53 3.77
N LEU A 542 -10.26 -4.82 3.57
CA LEU A 542 -11.44 -5.29 2.84
C LEU A 542 -12.76 -5.07 3.60
N ASP A 543 -12.71 -4.85 4.91
CA ASP A 543 -13.87 -4.63 5.77
C ASP A 543 -14.17 -3.13 6.00
N ALA A 544 -13.23 -2.25 5.64
CA ALA A 544 -13.35 -0.81 5.80
C ALA A 544 -14.48 -0.19 4.95
N LYS A 545 -15.01 0.93 5.47
CA LYS A 545 -16.08 1.71 4.84
C LYS A 545 -15.60 3.14 4.63
N TYR A 546 -15.87 3.69 3.45
CA TYR A 546 -15.42 5.04 3.11
C TYR A 546 -16.56 5.90 2.56
N GLU A 547 -16.40 7.22 2.67
CA GLU A 547 -17.27 8.16 1.97
C GLU A 547 -16.81 8.35 0.52
N GLY A 548 -17.72 8.08 -0.41
CA GLY A 548 -17.52 8.26 -1.84
C GLY A 548 -18.21 9.50 -2.39
N MET A 549 -18.26 9.57 -3.72
CA MET A 549 -18.94 10.66 -4.41
C MET A 549 -20.42 10.78 -4.02
N THR A 550 -20.98 11.99 -4.15
CA THR A 550 -22.41 12.23 -3.97
C THR A 550 -23.25 11.35 -4.89
N HIS A 551 -24.19 10.60 -4.31
CA HIS A 551 -25.11 9.76 -5.05
C HIS A 551 -26.07 10.62 -5.91
N PRO A 552 -26.25 10.32 -7.22
CA PRO A 552 -27.01 11.17 -8.13
C PRO A 552 -28.48 11.32 -7.76
N GLY A 553 -29.09 10.25 -7.23
CA GLY A 553 -30.48 10.21 -6.75
C GLY A 553 -30.68 10.83 -5.36
N THR A 554 -30.05 10.28 -4.31
CA THR A 554 -30.29 10.69 -2.92
C THR A 554 -29.60 11.99 -2.51
N LYS A 555 -28.62 12.48 -3.30
CA LYS A 555 -27.78 13.65 -2.99
C LYS A 555 -26.94 13.53 -1.71
N LYS A 556 -26.84 12.33 -1.12
CA LYS A 556 -25.95 12.02 0.01
C LYS A 556 -24.64 11.39 -0.47
N PRO A 557 -23.54 11.45 0.31
CA PRO A 557 -22.34 10.67 0.03
C PRO A 557 -22.66 9.17 -0.15
N MET A 558 -21.96 8.51 -1.06
CA MET A 558 -22.07 7.06 -1.23
C MET A 558 -21.24 6.38 -0.13
N ASN A 559 -21.80 5.36 0.52
CA ASN A 559 -21.02 4.50 1.42
C ASN A 559 -20.31 3.45 0.57
N LEU A 560 -18.98 3.55 0.50
CA LEU A 560 -18.13 2.69 -0.30
C LEU A 560 -17.65 1.51 0.54
N GLN A 561 -17.74 0.32 -0.04
CA GLN A 561 -17.24 -0.94 0.50
C GLN A 561 -16.64 -1.74 -0.65
N TRP A 562 -15.67 -2.60 -0.33
CA TRP A 562 -15.11 -3.52 -1.30
C TRP A 562 -16.16 -4.49 -1.81
N ARG A 563 -16.25 -4.62 -3.14
CA ARG A 563 -17.16 -5.56 -3.80
C ARG A 563 -16.39 -6.60 -4.56
N PHE A 564 -16.64 -7.87 -4.24
CA PHE A 564 -16.13 -8.99 -5.01
C PHE A 564 -16.75 -9.01 -6.42
N ILE A 565 -15.90 -9.01 -7.43
CA ILE A 565 -16.27 -9.02 -8.84
C ILE A 565 -15.40 -10.07 -9.56
N GLN A 566 -16.07 -10.97 -10.27
CA GLN A 566 -15.44 -11.89 -11.21
C GLN A 566 -15.97 -11.61 -12.61
N SER A 567 -15.09 -11.26 -13.53
CA SER A 567 -15.41 -10.88 -14.90
C SER A 567 -15.09 -11.99 -15.90
N GLY A 568 -16.07 -12.41 -16.70
CA GLY A 568 -15.82 -13.27 -17.86
C GLY A 568 -15.17 -12.56 -19.06
N SER A 569 -14.88 -11.27 -18.94
CA SER A 569 -14.31 -10.41 -19.99
C SER A 569 -12.96 -9.85 -19.56
N ILE A 570 -12.01 -9.83 -20.50
CA ILE A 570 -10.70 -9.18 -20.33
C ILE A 570 -10.88 -7.71 -19.98
N ARG A 571 -11.82 -7.02 -20.64
CA ARG A 571 -12.15 -5.62 -20.34
C ARG A 571 -13.09 -5.59 -19.14
N ILE A 572 -12.56 -5.17 -17.99
CA ILE A 572 -13.28 -5.13 -16.71
C ILE A 572 -13.82 -3.72 -16.52
N LYS A 573 -15.13 -3.64 -16.25
CA LYS A 573 -15.82 -2.39 -15.94
C LYS A 573 -15.99 -2.27 -14.42
N PRO A 574 -15.55 -1.18 -13.77
CA PRO A 574 -15.80 -0.99 -12.35
C PRO A 574 -17.30 -0.82 -12.09
N PRO A 575 -17.78 -1.23 -10.91
CA PRO A 575 -19.17 -1.09 -10.53
C PRO A 575 -19.50 0.39 -10.23
N ASP A 576 -20.74 0.81 -10.47
CA ASP A 576 -21.17 2.22 -10.35
C ASP A 576 -20.26 3.21 -11.10
N GLU A 577 -19.79 2.80 -12.28
CA GLU A 577 -18.95 3.58 -13.18
C GLU A 577 -19.51 4.99 -13.43
N ARG A 578 -18.69 6.02 -13.16
CA ARG A 578 -19.02 7.44 -13.37
C ARG A 578 -17.81 8.22 -13.85
N SER A 579 -18.05 9.26 -14.65
CA SER A 579 -17.02 10.22 -15.04
C SER A 579 -16.51 11.05 -13.86
N GLY A 580 -15.25 11.48 -13.92
CA GLY A 580 -14.60 12.28 -12.88
C GLY A 580 -14.48 11.53 -11.56
N SER A 581 -14.07 10.26 -11.61
CA SER A 581 -14.02 9.40 -10.44
C SER A 581 -12.75 8.56 -10.34
N VAL A 582 -12.49 8.03 -9.15
CA VAL A 582 -11.38 7.12 -8.85
C VAL A 582 -11.94 5.80 -8.31
N TYR A 583 -11.36 4.70 -8.76
CA TYR A 583 -11.63 3.34 -8.29
C TYR A 583 -10.34 2.65 -7.87
N PHE A 584 -10.45 1.69 -6.96
CA PHE A 584 -9.39 0.75 -6.64
C PHE A 584 -9.84 -0.68 -6.89
N ALA A 585 -8.95 -1.52 -7.41
CA ALA A 585 -9.16 -2.95 -7.57
C ALA A 585 -8.00 -3.72 -6.94
N TYR A 586 -8.32 -4.58 -5.97
CA TYR A 586 -7.37 -5.42 -5.24
C TYR A 586 -7.57 -6.90 -5.59
N THR A 587 -6.47 -7.66 -5.68
CA THR A 587 -6.50 -9.11 -5.74
C THR A 587 -5.15 -9.69 -5.34
N GLU A 588 -5.11 -11.01 -5.19
CA GLU A 588 -3.88 -11.75 -4.92
C GLU A 588 -3.66 -12.78 -6.01
N VAL A 589 -2.40 -12.91 -6.43
CA VAL A 589 -1.94 -13.89 -7.40
C VAL A 589 -1.02 -14.88 -6.71
N PHE A 590 -1.29 -16.17 -6.85
CA PHE A 590 -0.46 -17.22 -6.27
C PHE A 590 0.59 -17.71 -7.28
N CYS A 591 1.85 -17.81 -6.84
CA CYS A 591 2.95 -18.37 -7.61
C CYS A 591 3.61 -19.49 -6.82
N GLU A 592 3.82 -20.66 -7.42
CA GLU A 592 4.42 -21.81 -6.71
C GLU A 592 5.90 -21.63 -6.41
N SER A 593 6.62 -20.99 -7.32
CA SER A 593 8.04 -20.69 -7.23
C SER A 593 8.30 -19.29 -7.75
N THR A 594 9.48 -18.75 -7.49
CA THR A 594 9.89 -17.47 -8.08
C THR A 594 9.76 -17.54 -9.61
N MET A 595 9.10 -16.55 -10.23
CA MET A 595 8.79 -16.60 -11.67
C MET A 595 8.86 -15.23 -12.35
N ASP A 596 9.52 -15.21 -13.50
CA ASP A 596 9.54 -14.08 -14.42
C ASP A 596 8.24 -13.99 -15.21
N VAL A 597 7.55 -12.86 -15.08
CA VAL A 597 6.26 -12.64 -15.72
C VAL A 597 6.25 -11.31 -16.47
N VAL A 598 5.68 -11.29 -17.66
CA VAL A 598 5.33 -10.06 -18.36
C VAL A 598 3.91 -9.67 -17.99
N VAL A 599 3.75 -8.46 -17.47
CA VAL A 599 2.48 -7.81 -17.18
C VAL A 599 2.12 -6.89 -18.34
N ALA A 600 0.87 -6.96 -18.80
CA ALA A 600 0.26 -5.99 -19.69
C ALA A 600 -0.91 -5.31 -18.96
N VAL A 601 -0.93 -3.99 -18.96
CA VAL A 601 -1.96 -3.17 -18.32
C VAL A 601 -2.70 -2.39 -19.41
N ALA A 602 -4.02 -2.26 -19.25
CA ALA A 602 -4.84 -1.39 -20.08
C ALA A 602 -5.75 -0.52 -19.20
N SER A 603 -5.91 0.75 -19.57
CA SER A 603 -6.65 1.75 -18.80
C SER A 603 -7.62 2.55 -19.66
N ASP A 604 -8.76 2.92 -19.11
CA ASP A 604 -9.68 3.94 -19.61
C ASP A 604 -10.15 4.69 -18.34
N ASP A 605 -9.58 5.84 -17.95
CA ASP A 605 -8.62 6.66 -18.70
C ASP A 605 -7.16 6.57 -18.24
N ARG A 606 -6.87 6.17 -17.00
CA ARG A 606 -5.48 6.02 -16.54
C ARG A 606 -5.38 5.07 -15.37
N ALA A 607 -4.28 4.33 -15.29
CA ALA A 607 -4.05 3.40 -14.19
C ALA A 607 -2.67 3.54 -13.56
N LYS A 608 -2.62 3.14 -12.29
CA LYS A 608 -1.40 2.85 -11.53
C LYS A 608 -1.55 1.47 -10.93
N LEU A 609 -0.55 0.61 -11.10
CA LEU A 609 -0.53 -0.77 -10.62
C LEU A 609 0.66 -0.97 -9.67
N TRP A 610 0.35 -1.53 -8.51
CA TRP A 610 1.32 -2.01 -7.54
C TRP A 610 1.33 -3.53 -7.51
N ILE A 611 2.52 -4.12 -7.37
CA ILE A 611 2.72 -5.54 -7.05
C ILE A 611 3.60 -5.62 -5.82
N ASN A 612 3.11 -6.25 -4.74
CA ASN A 612 3.80 -6.32 -3.45
C ASN A 612 4.31 -4.94 -2.99
N ASP A 613 3.40 -3.95 -3.00
CA ASP A 613 3.62 -2.57 -2.57
C ASP A 613 4.64 -1.76 -3.39
N MET A 614 5.14 -2.32 -4.50
CA MET A 614 5.99 -1.63 -5.46
C MET A 614 5.19 -1.20 -6.68
N VAL A 615 5.31 0.07 -7.08
CA VAL A 615 4.71 0.56 -8.33
C VAL A 615 5.41 -0.13 -9.51
N VAL A 616 4.66 -0.87 -10.32
CA VAL A 616 5.19 -1.54 -11.53
C VAL A 616 4.71 -0.87 -12.81
N PHE A 617 3.59 -0.15 -12.76
CA PHE A 617 3.07 0.60 -13.90
C PHE A 617 2.38 1.88 -13.42
N GLN A 618 2.61 2.98 -14.13
CA GLN A 618 1.91 4.24 -13.91
C GLN A 618 1.74 4.98 -15.24
N ASP A 619 0.49 5.33 -15.58
CA ASP A 619 0.20 6.15 -16.75
C ASP A 619 0.62 7.61 -16.60
N VAL A 620 0.85 8.26 -17.73
CA VAL A 620 1.04 9.73 -17.80
C VAL A 620 -0.01 10.29 -18.77
N GLY A 621 -0.91 11.13 -18.23
CA GLY A 621 -2.07 11.65 -18.94
C GLY A 621 -3.20 10.65 -19.14
N LEU A 622 -4.23 11.04 -19.91
CA LEU A 622 -5.39 10.19 -20.23
C LEU A 622 -5.09 9.28 -21.44
N SER A 623 -5.21 7.98 -21.28
CA SER A 623 -5.22 6.95 -22.33
C SER A 623 -6.64 6.45 -22.57
N GLY A 624 -6.85 5.78 -23.70
CA GLY A 624 -8.06 5.00 -23.93
C GLY A 624 -7.68 3.54 -23.98
N TRP A 625 -8.59 2.67 -23.56
CA TRP A 625 -8.28 1.26 -23.33
C TRP A 625 -7.55 0.57 -24.48
N ALA A 626 -6.32 0.11 -24.22
CA ALA A 626 -5.49 -0.70 -25.11
C ALA A 626 -4.55 -1.66 -24.35
N LEU A 627 -4.52 -2.93 -24.76
CA LEU A 627 -3.74 -3.99 -24.09
C LEU A 627 -2.22 -3.86 -24.29
N ASP A 628 -1.78 -3.00 -25.20
CA ASP A 628 -0.39 -2.75 -25.54
C ASP A 628 0.08 -1.36 -25.08
N GLU A 629 -0.60 -0.76 -24.11
CA GLU A 629 -0.23 0.54 -23.50
C GLU A 629 1.16 0.50 -22.85
N GLY A 630 1.60 -0.66 -22.37
CA GLY A 630 2.96 -0.91 -21.94
C GLY A 630 3.13 -2.31 -21.35
N PHE A 631 4.31 -2.90 -21.54
CA PHE A 631 4.67 -4.18 -20.94
C PHE A 631 5.67 -3.97 -19.80
N ARG A 632 5.53 -4.75 -18.74
CA ARG A 632 6.44 -4.77 -17.59
C ARG A 632 6.92 -6.19 -17.36
N ARG A 633 8.21 -6.45 -17.40
CA ARG A 633 8.76 -7.70 -16.89
C ARG A 633 8.96 -7.53 -15.38
N VAL A 634 8.34 -8.41 -14.62
CA VAL A 634 8.32 -8.39 -13.15
C VAL A 634 8.74 -9.75 -12.61
N LEU A 635 9.09 -9.79 -11.33
CA LEU A 635 9.38 -11.01 -10.60
C LEU A 635 8.26 -11.30 -9.60
N LEU A 636 7.61 -12.46 -9.70
CA LEU A 636 6.70 -12.95 -8.66
C LEU A 636 7.50 -13.76 -7.63
N LYS A 637 7.22 -13.54 -6.34
CA LYS A 637 7.76 -14.38 -5.25
C LYS A 637 6.90 -15.62 -5.03
N PRO A 638 7.45 -16.71 -4.45
CA PRO A 638 6.66 -17.86 -4.04
C PRO A 638 5.54 -17.44 -3.07
N GLY A 639 4.37 -18.08 -3.19
CA GLY A 639 3.19 -17.75 -2.40
C GLY A 639 2.32 -16.66 -3.03
N TYR A 640 1.63 -15.89 -2.18
CA TYR A 640 0.71 -14.85 -2.60
C TYR A 640 1.44 -13.53 -2.90
N ASN A 641 1.11 -12.95 -4.05
CA ASN A 641 1.58 -11.65 -4.52
C ASN A 641 0.38 -10.70 -4.56
N LYS A 642 0.45 -9.59 -3.83
CA LYS A 642 -0.62 -8.59 -3.74
C LYS A 642 -0.60 -7.72 -4.98
N LEU A 643 -1.77 -7.50 -5.60
CA LEU A 643 -1.96 -6.58 -6.71
C LEU A 643 -2.98 -5.51 -6.30
N LEU A 644 -2.62 -4.25 -6.48
CA LEU A 644 -3.52 -3.11 -6.31
C LEU A 644 -3.51 -2.27 -7.58
N VAL A 645 -4.68 -1.95 -8.12
CA VAL A 645 -4.85 -1.03 -9.25
C VAL A 645 -5.61 0.20 -8.78
N ARG A 646 -5.08 1.40 -9.00
CA ARG A 646 -5.84 2.66 -9.02
C ARG A 646 -6.25 2.95 -10.45
N LEU A 647 -7.53 3.18 -10.67
CA LEU A 647 -8.10 3.57 -11.96
C LEU A 647 -8.74 4.95 -11.81
N GLU A 648 -8.24 5.95 -12.55
CA GLU A 648 -8.91 7.25 -12.62
C GLU A 648 -9.69 7.36 -13.93
N ASN A 649 -10.96 7.71 -13.82
CA ASN A 649 -11.85 7.97 -14.94
C ASN A 649 -12.04 9.48 -15.09
N GLY A 650 -11.59 10.00 -16.22
CA GLY A 650 -11.91 11.33 -16.72
C GLY A 650 -13.32 11.32 -17.34
N PRO A 651 -13.48 11.59 -18.65
CA PRO A 651 -14.78 11.61 -19.30
C PRO A 651 -15.25 10.23 -19.77
N ALA A 652 -16.58 10.05 -19.81
CA ALA A 652 -17.23 8.84 -20.31
C ALA A 652 -16.91 7.60 -19.47
N VAL A 653 -16.42 6.52 -20.10
CA VAL A 653 -16.45 5.15 -19.57
C VAL A 653 -15.13 4.75 -18.92
N ALA A 654 -15.22 4.13 -17.74
CA ALA A 654 -14.05 3.54 -17.09
C ALA A 654 -13.90 2.05 -17.44
N ASN A 655 -12.68 1.61 -17.77
CA ASN A 655 -12.34 0.20 -17.93
C ASN A 655 -10.88 -0.06 -17.56
N PHE A 656 -10.57 -1.27 -17.10
CA PHE A 656 -9.19 -1.69 -16.92
C PHE A 656 -8.99 -3.17 -17.24
N SER A 657 -7.73 -3.56 -17.40
CA SER A 657 -7.31 -4.96 -17.55
C SER A 657 -5.89 -5.15 -17.03
N VAL A 658 -5.64 -6.29 -16.39
CA VAL A 658 -4.28 -6.77 -16.09
C VAL A 658 -4.15 -8.17 -16.68
N LEU A 659 -3.17 -8.35 -17.54
CA LEU A 659 -2.80 -9.64 -18.10
C LEU A 659 -1.36 -9.96 -17.69
N MET A 660 -1.10 -11.24 -17.50
CA MET A 660 0.18 -11.75 -17.05
C MET A 660 0.54 -12.97 -17.89
N CYS A 661 1.77 -13.03 -18.39
CA CYS A 661 2.29 -14.16 -19.15
C CYS A 661 3.68 -14.53 -18.61
N PRO A 662 3.93 -15.80 -18.24
CA PRO A 662 5.29 -16.27 -18.01
C PRO A 662 6.20 -15.90 -19.19
N ILE A 663 7.43 -15.46 -18.92
CA ILE A 663 8.34 -14.95 -19.96
C ILE A 663 8.64 -16.00 -21.04
N ASP A 664 8.72 -17.28 -20.66
CA ASP A 664 8.90 -18.43 -21.54
C ASP A 664 7.69 -18.70 -22.45
N GLY A 665 6.52 -18.17 -22.09
CA GLY A 665 5.29 -18.22 -22.86
C GLY A 665 5.11 -17.06 -23.84
N ILE A 666 5.97 -16.05 -23.82
CA ILE A 666 5.92 -14.92 -24.76
C ILE A 666 6.34 -15.40 -26.15
N GLN A 667 5.50 -15.12 -27.15
CA GLN A 667 5.86 -15.33 -28.55
C GLN A 667 6.53 -14.06 -29.08
N GLU A 668 7.78 -14.17 -29.56
CA GLU A 668 8.42 -13.11 -30.34
C GLU A 668 7.60 -12.83 -31.62
N PRO A 669 7.57 -11.57 -32.09
CA PRO A 669 6.74 -11.16 -33.23
C PRO A 669 6.99 -11.93 -34.54
#